data_AF-A0ABC9WJC3-F1
#
_entry.id   AF-A0ABC9WJC3-F1
#
_cell.length_a   1.000
_cell.length_b   1.000
_cell.length_c   1.000
_cell.angle_alpha   90.00
_cell.angle_beta   90.00
_cell.angle_gamma   90.00
#
_symmetry.space_group_name_H-M   'P 1'
#
loop_
_entity.id
_entity.type
_entity.pdbx_description
1 polymer ?
#
loop_
_entity_poly.entity_id
_entity_poly.type
_entity_poly.pdbx_seq_one_letter_code
_entity_poly.pdbx_strand_id
1 'polypeptide(L)'
;MVTKHVTQYGSTDWPEEIATLINQLHYYNERLLDFTQAQILQGLGKGVDVQRFTADAQYKRETILGLAETLEENVYKIAVSLAQRYNVPLWEVYMTHLEFLFTDSGLSTLEIEERAQSLGLFETLKTSPETLHEHMVKYVYPSIEGRDHQRLLYYFTLLESCGCSEVVKHAVKPETHIRLLKKFKAVAPGLNYKKLTDENENPLETLEPVLTSQNILSISKLAPKIPKKDGSMLSPSSIYAVWLQKLFWNGDHHLIKKIPETMDEWLHAYDMCSKYLDRLDPDDIVTFIDEITFSSKAVTKLPVEARIEVTKKAIKAVKHLSEKSRKKPSENGMEDAKNPSVAYEETLNHLQQSLAHLETLTHSFITYLKTSEQDTLQKYGYLYDLSRSEKEKIHDQAVAMCIDGQPLEMIQQLLQVAVGDLGLSPKDIVQYAIKKIVCTLSGNGGSSTSVKDPLGILEGIVSAVHASVEKGEKVVSSDDLLEWLRPFCGDDSLAVKPRIRVLQILEQAFHLSDEDSRLLVYFRTQAVLRACWPETKVEITDIETEEKRYDLFLGLVESSHHPSEFQHLILLLQAWPPMATSNRSCIDDNPWVKLGTVMLQRCPPEEKENAGNEILKMCRSLYDTKHMLPVKCIKELCLLLLNQSLLLPSLKLLVESKDQDLHTVALEQITAVAKVDDSSCDAEILSLLLNAKLVVKCVSTAFYPHLIDHLLANQGEGGWDVEEIAKQLKEAGFNAEAGSLLMSHRGTHPALRTFTTALQAIQHWI
;
A
#
# COMPACT_ATOMS: atom_id res chain seq x y z
N MET A 1 76.87 29.14 -20.87
CA MET A 1 78.31 28.76 -20.92
C MET A 1 78.72 28.02 -19.65
N VAL A 2 78.46 28.58 -18.46
CA VAL A 2 78.78 27.98 -17.15
C VAL A 2 78.05 26.66 -16.92
N THR A 3 76.72 26.61 -17.11
CA THR A 3 75.93 25.37 -16.94
C THR A 3 76.44 24.25 -17.85
N LYS A 4 76.74 24.55 -19.13
CA LYS A 4 77.28 23.61 -20.11
C LYS A 4 78.65 23.05 -19.70
N HIS A 5 79.51 23.88 -19.10
CA HIS A 5 80.80 23.46 -18.57
C HIS A 5 80.61 22.51 -17.37
N VAL A 6 79.76 22.88 -16.42
CA VAL A 6 79.47 22.05 -15.22
C VAL A 6 78.88 20.69 -15.59
N THR A 7 77.93 20.61 -16.52
CA THR A 7 77.32 19.34 -16.96
C THR A 7 78.31 18.43 -17.70
N GLN A 8 79.26 19.01 -18.46
CA GLN A 8 80.29 18.25 -19.20
C GLN A 8 81.36 17.64 -18.29
N TYR A 9 81.56 18.18 -17.09
CA TYR A 9 82.53 17.72 -16.09
C TYR A 9 81.83 17.16 -14.83
N GLY A 10 80.62 16.61 -14.99
CA GLY A 10 79.78 16.12 -13.88
C GLY A 10 80.32 14.91 -13.10
N SER A 11 81.33 14.22 -13.62
CA SER A 11 82.00 13.06 -13.00
C SER A 11 83.35 13.40 -12.35
N THR A 12 83.62 14.68 -12.12
CA THR A 12 84.88 15.16 -11.51
C THR A 12 84.67 15.38 -10.01
N ASP A 13 85.63 15.01 -9.16
CA ASP A 13 85.58 15.25 -7.71
C ASP A 13 85.74 16.75 -7.42
N TRP A 14 84.61 17.47 -7.43
CA TRP A 14 84.56 18.88 -7.08
C TRP A 14 84.73 19.07 -5.56
N PRO A 15 85.48 20.10 -5.12
CA PRO A 15 85.50 20.50 -3.72
C PRO A 15 84.08 20.73 -3.18
N GLU A 16 83.84 20.39 -1.90
CA GLU A 16 82.50 20.37 -1.29
C GLU A 16 81.74 21.72 -1.43
N GLU A 17 82.45 22.84 -1.30
CA GLU A 17 81.94 24.20 -1.49
C GLU A 17 81.49 24.49 -2.95
N ILE A 18 82.22 23.93 -3.92
CA ILE A 18 81.89 24.05 -5.35
C ILE A 18 80.73 23.10 -5.70
N ALA A 19 80.69 21.90 -5.11
CA ALA A 19 79.58 20.98 -5.26
C ALA A 19 78.24 21.59 -4.75
N THR A 20 78.28 22.35 -3.65
CA THR A 20 77.09 23.08 -3.15
C THR A 20 76.63 24.18 -4.11
N LEU A 21 77.57 24.96 -4.67
CA LEU A 21 77.27 25.99 -5.67
C LEU A 21 76.80 25.40 -7.00
N ILE A 22 77.31 24.23 -7.40
CA ILE A 22 76.84 23.47 -8.57
C ILE A 22 75.38 23.03 -8.37
N ASN A 23 75.03 22.52 -7.18
CA ASN A 23 73.65 22.17 -6.85
C ASN A 23 72.72 23.39 -6.87
N GLN A 24 73.15 24.53 -6.35
CA GLN A 24 72.39 25.79 -6.43
C GLN A 24 72.27 26.30 -7.88
N LEU A 25 73.33 26.20 -8.68
CA LEU A 25 73.33 26.58 -10.09
C LEU A 25 72.35 25.70 -10.88
N HIS A 26 72.36 24.38 -10.68
CA HIS A 26 71.39 23.47 -11.29
C HIS A 26 69.97 23.82 -10.85
N TYR A 27 69.74 24.07 -9.55
CA TYR A 27 68.43 24.45 -9.02
C TYR A 27 67.88 25.75 -9.66
N TYR A 28 68.67 26.83 -9.72
CA TYR A 28 68.23 28.09 -10.31
C TYR A 28 68.14 28.03 -11.84
N ASN A 29 68.99 27.25 -12.49
CA ASN A 29 68.92 27.05 -13.93
C ASN A 29 67.64 26.28 -14.33
N GLU A 30 67.29 25.22 -13.59
CA GLU A 30 66.01 24.53 -13.80
C GLU A 30 64.82 25.48 -13.58
N ARG A 31 64.82 26.28 -12.51
CA ARG A 31 63.73 27.26 -12.28
C ARG A 31 63.62 28.33 -13.37
N LEU A 32 64.74 28.79 -13.92
CA LEU A 32 64.73 29.77 -15.02
C LEU A 32 64.17 29.15 -16.30
N LEU A 33 64.53 27.90 -16.58
CA LEU A 33 63.99 27.20 -17.74
C LEU A 33 62.50 26.87 -17.57
N ASP A 34 62.07 26.44 -16.38
CA ASP A 34 60.66 26.20 -16.05
C ASP A 34 59.85 27.49 -16.19
N PHE A 35 60.40 28.63 -15.74
CA PHE A 35 59.78 29.95 -15.92
C PHE A 35 59.66 30.33 -17.40
N THR A 36 60.69 30.07 -18.19
CA THR A 36 60.68 30.34 -19.64
C THR A 36 59.63 29.47 -20.35
N GLN A 37 59.55 28.19 -20.00
CA GLN A 37 58.54 27.27 -20.55
C GLN A 37 57.14 27.70 -20.15
N ALA A 38 56.92 28.06 -18.89
CA ALA A 38 55.63 28.56 -18.42
C ALA A 38 55.20 29.85 -19.12
N GLN A 39 56.13 30.76 -19.43
CA GLN A 39 55.83 31.96 -20.23
C GLN A 39 55.43 31.63 -21.67
N ILE A 40 56.09 30.65 -22.29
CA ILE A 40 55.71 30.16 -23.63
C ILE A 40 54.29 29.56 -23.58
N LEU A 41 53.99 28.75 -22.57
CA LEU A 41 52.67 28.14 -22.37
C LEU A 41 51.57 29.19 -22.11
N GLN A 42 51.89 30.25 -21.36
CA GLN A 42 50.98 31.39 -21.17
C GLN A 42 50.70 32.10 -22.51
N GLY A 43 51.71 32.22 -23.38
CA GLY A 43 51.59 32.77 -24.73
C GLY A 43 50.71 31.94 -25.69
N LEU A 44 50.47 30.65 -25.39
CA LEU A 44 49.53 29.80 -26.14
C LEU A 44 48.05 30.04 -25.75
N GLY A 45 47.78 30.97 -24.83
CA GLY A 45 46.41 31.33 -24.42
C GLY A 45 45.69 30.27 -23.57
N LYS A 46 46.42 29.29 -23.02
CA LYS A 46 45.85 28.15 -22.27
C LYS A 46 45.75 28.38 -20.75
N GLY A 47 45.92 29.61 -20.27
CA GLY A 47 45.63 29.98 -18.87
C GLY A 47 46.58 29.40 -17.81
N VAL A 48 47.86 29.20 -18.15
CA VAL A 48 48.85 28.61 -17.23
C VAL A 48 49.31 29.61 -16.16
N ASP A 49 49.23 29.22 -14.89
CA ASP A 49 49.83 29.95 -13.77
C ASP A 49 51.33 29.67 -13.71
N VAL A 50 52.12 30.67 -14.09
CA VAL A 50 53.59 30.58 -14.16
C VAL A 50 54.22 30.30 -12.80
N GLN A 51 53.67 30.84 -11.71
CA GLN A 51 54.24 30.64 -10.38
C GLN A 51 53.99 29.21 -9.90
N ARG A 52 52.77 28.71 -10.07
CA ARG A 52 52.43 27.32 -9.73
C ARG A 52 53.15 26.34 -10.65
N PHE A 53 53.22 26.62 -11.95
CA PHE A 53 53.93 25.75 -12.89
C PHE A 53 55.41 25.65 -12.58
N THR A 54 56.07 26.61 -11.94
CA THR A 54 57.50 26.44 -11.58
C THR A 54 57.72 25.69 -10.27
N ALA A 55 56.77 25.78 -9.32
CA ALA A 55 56.95 25.32 -7.94
C ALA A 55 56.20 24.02 -7.58
N ASP A 56 55.10 23.71 -8.25
CA ASP A 56 54.19 22.61 -7.91
C ASP A 56 54.26 21.50 -8.97
N ALA A 57 54.81 20.34 -8.58
CA ALA A 57 54.99 19.20 -9.47
C ALA A 57 53.66 18.56 -9.92
N GLN A 58 52.64 18.59 -9.06
CA GLN A 58 51.32 18.07 -9.39
C GLN A 58 50.63 18.98 -10.40
N TYR A 59 50.68 20.30 -10.19
CA TYR A 59 50.16 21.27 -11.15
C TYR A 59 50.89 21.23 -12.50
N LYS A 60 52.22 21.04 -12.50
CA LYS A 60 53.00 20.79 -13.73
C LYS A 60 52.44 19.60 -14.51
N ARG A 61 52.28 18.46 -13.83
CA ARG A 61 51.75 17.21 -14.41
C ARG A 61 50.35 17.42 -14.98
N GLU A 62 49.42 17.98 -14.20
CA GLU A 62 48.04 18.26 -14.64
C GLU A 62 48.00 19.23 -15.84
N THR A 63 48.85 20.26 -15.83
CA THR A 63 48.95 21.20 -16.96
C THR A 63 49.44 20.50 -18.23
N ILE A 64 50.43 19.62 -18.13
CA ILE A 64 50.96 18.86 -19.28
C ILE A 64 49.90 17.91 -19.85
N LEU A 65 49.14 17.22 -18.97
CA LEU A 65 48.03 16.37 -19.39
C LEU A 65 46.91 17.18 -20.06
N GLY A 66 46.51 18.31 -19.48
CA GLY A 66 45.53 19.20 -20.08
C GLY A 66 45.97 19.81 -21.43
N LEU A 67 47.27 20.03 -21.63
CA LEU A 67 47.81 20.43 -22.95
C LEU A 67 47.72 19.32 -24.00
N ALA A 68 47.69 18.05 -23.58
CA ALA A 68 47.52 16.91 -24.48
C ALA A 68 46.08 16.81 -25.01
N GLU A 69 45.10 17.42 -24.35
CA GLU A 69 43.70 17.49 -24.77
C GLU A 69 43.50 18.53 -25.91
N THR A 70 44.12 18.27 -27.06
CA THR A 70 44.14 19.21 -28.18
C THR A 70 44.14 18.53 -29.54
N LEU A 71 43.47 19.13 -30.52
CA LEU A 71 43.56 18.72 -31.93
C LEU A 71 44.75 19.36 -32.65
N GLU A 72 45.35 20.41 -32.11
CA GLU A 72 46.47 21.14 -32.70
C GLU A 72 47.78 20.34 -32.59
N GLU A 73 48.37 19.96 -33.73
CA GLU A 73 49.57 19.11 -33.79
C GLU A 73 50.77 19.73 -33.08
N ASN A 74 50.96 21.05 -33.21
CA ASN A 74 52.06 21.75 -32.55
C ASN A 74 51.94 21.74 -31.02
N VAL A 75 50.72 21.96 -30.50
CA VAL A 75 50.46 21.94 -29.06
C VAL A 75 50.62 20.53 -28.49
N TYR A 76 50.14 19.52 -29.22
CA TYR A 76 50.33 18.12 -28.84
C TYR A 76 51.83 17.74 -28.76
N LYS A 77 52.64 18.13 -29.75
CA LYS A 77 54.11 17.92 -29.72
C LYS A 77 54.78 18.61 -28.54
N ILE A 78 54.31 19.81 -28.18
CA ILE A 78 54.79 20.52 -26.98
C ILE A 78 54.44 19.73 -25.72
N ALA A 79 53.22 19.23 -25.57
CA ALA A 79 52.81 18.42 -24.42
C ALA A 79 53.70 17.17 -24.26
N VAL A 80 53.95 16.43 -25.34
CA VAL A 80 54.85 15.26 -25.34
C VAL A 80 56.28 15.63 -24.96
N SER A 81 56.81 16.73 -25.49
CA SER A 81 58.17 17.19 -25.17
C SER A 81 58.30 17.62 -23.70
N LEU A 82 57.28 18.29 -23.15
CA LEU A 82 57.25 18.68 -21.74
C LEU A 82 57.13 17.46 -20.83
N ALA A 83 56.33 16.45 -21.22
CA ALA A 83 56.22 15.22 -20.46
C ALA A 83 57.55 14.49 -20.33
N GLN A 84 58.30 14.36 -21.44
CA GLN A 84 59.65 13.79 -21.43
C GLN A 84 60.61 14.58 -20.55
N ARG A 85 60.54 15.92 -20.61
CA ARG A 85 61.40 16.80 -19.83
C ARG A 85 61.14 16.70 -18.32
N TYR A 86 59.87 16.66 -17.92
CA TYR A 86 59.45 16.68 -16.53
C TYR A 86 59.19 15.29 -15.95
N ASN A 87 59.59 14.23 -16.66
CA ASN A 87 59.39 12.83 -16.28
C ASN A 87 57.91 12.47 -15.99
N VAL A 88 56.98 13.10 -16.71
CA VAL A 88 55.58 12.65 -16.74
C VAL A 88 55.51 11.44 -17.67
N PRO A 89 54.98 10.28 -17.22
CA PRO A 89 54.92 9.09 -18.07
C PRO A 89 54.17 9.36 -19.38
N LEU A 90 54.79 9.03 -20.51
CA LEU A 90 54.15 9.19 -21.83
C LEU A 90 52.86 8.38 -21.96
N TRP A 91 52.76 7.26 -21.23
CA TRP A 91 51.54 6.48 -21.13
C TRP A 91 50.35 7.35 -20.69
N GLU A 92 50.54 8.21 -19.68
CA GLU A 92 49.47 9.09 -19.18
C GLU A 92 49.08 10.16 -20.20
N VAL A 93 50.07 10.77 -20.85
CA VAL A 93 49.84 11.78 -21.91
C VAL A 93 49.04 11.17 -23.07
N TYR A 94 49.39 9.95 -23.48
CA TYR A 94 48.71 9.26 -24.57
C TYR A 94 47.32 8.79 -24.17
N MET A 95 47.14 8.34 -22.92
CA MET A 95 45.84 7.94 -22.39
C MET A 95 44.90 9.14 -22.25
N THR A 96 45.37 10.26 -21.71
CA THR A 96 44.62 11.52 -21.65
C THR A 96 44.25 12.01 -23.04
N HIS A 97 45.18 11.95 -24.00
CA HIS A 97 44.84 12.32 -25.38
C HIS A 97 43.79 11.38 -25.97
N LEU A 98 43.94 10.06 -25.81
CA LEU A 98 42.97 9.08 -26.31
C LEU A 98 41.58 9.29 -25.68
N GLU A 99 41.50 9.55 -24.37
CA GLU A 99 40.26 9.91 -23.69
C GLU A 99 39.60 11.14 -24.32
N PHE A 100 40.36 12.23 -24.49
CA PHE A 100 39.90 13.45 -25.15
C PHE A 100 39.37 13.18 -26.56
N LEU A 101 40.06 12.34 -27.34
CA LEU A 101 39.59 11.97 -28.68
C LEU A 101 38.20 11.32 -28.64
N PHE A 102 37.91 10.47 -27.65
CA PHE A 102 36.61 9.82 -27.53
C PHE A 102 35.51 10.71 -26.95
N THR A 103 35.86 11.66 -26.09
CA THR A 103 34.93 12.45 -25.26
C THR A 103 34.66 13.82 -25.87
N ASP A 104 35.63 14.73 -25.78
CA ASP A 104 35.43 16.17 -25.99
C ASP A 104 35.94 16.68 -27.36
N SER A 105 36.61 15.84 -28.14
CA SER A 105 37.22 16.26 -29.41
C SER A 105 36.22 16.62 -30.52
N GLY A 106 35.00 16.11 -30.46
CA GLY A 106 33.99 16.26 -31.52
C GLY A 106 34.30 15.51 -32.82
N LEU A 107 35.37 14.71 -32.87
CA LEU A 107 35.76 13.95 -34.06
C LEU A 107 34.82 12.77 -34.34
N SER A 108 34.71 12.40 -35.62
CA SER A 108 34.10 11.14 -36.04
C SER A 108 34.96 9.94 -35.67
N THR A 109 34.37 8.74 -35.62
CA THR A 109 35.11 7.52 -35.24
C THR A 109 36.30 7.24 -36.16
N LEU A 110 36.18 7.57 -37.46
CA LEU A 110 37.24 7.36 -38.44
C LEU A 110 38.40 8.34 -38.23
N GLU A 111 38.11 9.62 -37.94
CA GLU A 111 39.14 10.63 -37.65
C GLU A 111 39.91 10.31 -36.35
N ILE A 112 39.22 9.74 -35.34
CA ILE A 112 39.87 9.26 -34.11
C ILE A 112 40.80 8.10 -34.41
N GLU A 113 40.36 7.14 -35.23
CA GLU A 113 41.19 6.00 -35.64
C GLU A 113 42.45 6.45 -36.37
N GLU A 114 42.30 7.32 -37.38
CA GLU A 114 43.43 7.87 -38.14
C GLU A 114 44.39 8.67 -37.25
N ARG A 115 43.85 9.49 -36.33
CA ARG A 115 44.66 10.28 -35.41
C ARG A 115 45.42 9.41 -34.41
N ALA A 116 44.76 8.42 -33.81
CA ALA A 116 45.41 7.52 -32.85
C ALA A 116 46.51 6.66 -33.51
N GLN A 117 46.27 6.23 -34.76
CA GLN A 117 47.27 5.50 -35.56
C GLN A 117 48.45 6.38 -35.96
N SER A 118 48.19 7.59 -36.50
CA SER A 118 49.26 8.51 -36.94
C SER A 118 50.16 8.98 -35.80
N LEU A 119 49.61 9.11 -34.58
CA LEU A 119 50.37 9.44 -33.37
C LEU A 119 51.02 8.22 -32.71
N GLY A 120 50.75 7.00 -33.18
CA GLY A 120 51.34 5.78 -32.64
C GLY A 120 51.01 5.51 -31.16
N LEU A 121 49.85 5.96 -30.68
CA LEU A 121 49.49 5.93 -29.25
C LEU A 121 49.58 4.51 -28.67
N PHE A 122 49.12 3.52 -29.45
CA PHE A 122 48.99 2.13 -29.01
C PHE A 122 50.32 1.44 -28.73
N GLU A 123 51.43 1.90 -29.31
CA GLU A 123 52.74 1.30 -29.07
C GLU A 123 53.19 1.45 -27.61
N THR A 124 52.78 2.55 -26.96
CA THR A 124 53.04 2.79 -25.54
C THR A 124 51.88 2.31 -24.68
N LEU A 125 50.62 2.51 -25.09
CA LEU A 125 49.47 2.17 -24.26
C LEU A 125 49.35 0.66 -23.98
N LYS A 126 49.78 -0.20 -24.92
CA LYS A 126 49.77 -1.67 -24.77
C LYS A 126 50.73 -2.20 -23.70
N THR A 127 51.64 -1.40 -23.15
CA THR A 127 52.57 -1.84 -22.11
C THR A 127 51.91 -2.08 -20.76
N SER A 128 50.69 -1.54 -20.56
CA SER A 128 49.92 -1.68 -19.32
C SER A 128 48.42 -1.93 -19.60
N PRO A 129 48.05 -3.14 -20.03
CA PRO A 129 46.66 -3.47 -20.42
C PRO A 129 45.65 -3.29 -19.29
N GLU A 130 46.03 -3.58 -18.04
CA GLU A 130 45.15 -3.45 -16.87
C GLU A 130 44.74 -1.99 -16.62
N THR A 131 45.72 -1.11 -16.52
CA THR A 131 45.49 0.33 -16.31
C THR A 131 44.74 0.96 -17.47
N LEU A 132 45.01 0.51 -18.71
CA LEU A 132 44.26 0.96 -19.88
C LEU A 132 42.79 0.54 -19.80
N HIS A 133 42.52 -0.72 -19.47
CA HIS A 133 41.16 -1.22 -19.34
C HIS A 133 40.38 -0.47 -18.25
N GLU A 134 40.96 -0.28 -17.06
CA GLU A 134 40.33 0.47 -15.97
C GLU A 134 39.97 1.91 -16.37
N HIS A 135 40.90 2.59 -17.04
CA HIS A 135 40.69 3.97 -17.52
C HIS A 135 39.60 4.01 -18.60
N MET A 136 39.67 3.10 -19.57
CA MET A 136 38.72 3.00 -20.67
C MET A 136 37.30 2.72 -20.17
N VAL A 137 37.12 1.83 -19.18
CA VAL A 137 35.81 1.56 -18.59
C VAL A 137 35.27 2.74 -17.79
N LYS A 138 36.14 3.45 -17.06
CA LYS A 138 35.72 4.53 -16.16
C LYS A 138 35.41 5.85 -16.88
N TYR A 139 36.18 6.22 -17.89
CA TYR A 139 36.12 7.55 -18.49
C TYR A 139 35.67 7.54 -19.97
N VAL A 140 36.03 6.49 -20.73
CA VAL A 140 35.74 6.43 -22.17
C VAL A 140 34.44 5.71 -22.47
N TYR A 141 34.22 4.52 -21.92
CA TYR A 141 33.01 3.75 -22.18
C TYR A 141 31.72 4.52 -21.84
N PRO A 142 31.60 5.28 -20.73
CA PRO A 142 30.39 6.02 -20.41
C PRO A 142 30.03 7.10 -21.43
N SER A 143 31.03 7.72 -22.08
CA SER A 143 30.80 8.79 -23.07
C SER A 143 30.29 8.27 -24.42
N ILE A 144 30.48 6.99 -24.72
CA ILE A 144 30.01 6.40 -25.97
C ILE A 144 28.51 6.10 -25.90
N GLU A 145 27.73 6.62 -26.85
CA GLU A 145 26.31 6.33 -26.98
C GLU A 145 26.05 4.85 -27.30
N GLY A 146 25.05 4.25 -26.67
CA GLY A 146 24.76 2.83 -26.83
C GLY A 146 24.27 2.41 -28.22
N ARG A 147 23.81 3.36 -29.04
CA ARG A 147 23.40 3.13 -30.44
C ARG A 147 24.52 3.38 -31.45
N ASP A 148 25.63 4.00 -31.04
CA ASP A 148 26.78 4.19 -31.93
C ASP A 148 27.61 2.90 -32.02
N HIS A 149 27.12 1.97 -32.84
CA HIS A 149 27.78 0.68 -33.06
C HIS A 149 29.17 0.84 -33.65
N GLN A 150 29.43 1.92 -34.38
CA GLN A 150 30.74 2.13 -35.00
C GLN A 150 31.77 2.56 -33.95
N ARG A 151 31.42 3.50 -33.07
CA ARG A 151 32.29 3.93 -31.96
C ARG A 151 32.50 2.80 -30.96
N LEU A 152 31.45 2.05 -30.62
CA LEU A 152 31.56 0.86 -29.76
C LEU A 152 32.44 -0.23 -30.40
N LEU A 153 32.29 -0.48 -31.70
CA LEU A 153 33.11 -1.46 -32.41
C LEU A 153 34.59 -1.06 -32.35
N TYR A 154 34.89 0.23 -32.56
CA TYR A 154 36.25 0.73 -32.45
C TYR A 154 36.78 0.60 -31.02
N TYR A 155 36.01 1.02 -30.01
CA TYR A 155 36.35 0.85 -28.59
C TYR A 155 36.76 -0.58 -28.22
N PHE A 156 35.93 -1.59 -28.56
CA PHE A 156 36.27 -2.98 -28.25
C PHE A 156 37.43 -3.52 -29.10
N THR A 157 37.59 -3.03 -30.34
CA THR A 157 38.76 -3.37 -31.18
C THR A 157 40.05 -2.83 -30.55
N LEU A 158 40.01 -1.65 -29.95
CA LEU A 158 41.15 -1.09 -29.22
C LEU A 158 41.53 -1.94 -28.01
N LEU A 159 40.56 -2.30 -27.17
CA LEU A 159 40.79 -3.16 -26.01
C LEU A 159 41.40 -4.52 -26.43
N GLU A 160 40.88 -5.14 -27.49
CA GLU A 160 41.43 -6.39 -28.03
C GLU A 160 42.87 -6.20 -28.52
N SER A 161 43.14 -5.14 -29.28
CA SER A 161 44.49 -4.86 -29.83
C SER A 161 45.54 -4.56 -28.76
N CYS A 162 45.12 -4.03 -27.61
CA CYS A 162 45.98 -3.73 -26.47
C CYS A 162 46.11 -4.90 -25.48
N GLY A 163 45.58 -6.09 -25.79
CA GLY A 163 45.71 -7.28 -24.93
C GLY A 163 44.85 -7.25 -23.67
N CYS A 164 43.79 -6.44 -23.63
CA CYS A 164 42.92 -6.34 -22.44
C CYS A 164 42.03 -7.58 -22.23
N SER A 165 41.99 -8.52 -23.19
CA SER A 165 41.11 -9.70 -23.17
C SER A 165 41.33 -10.64 -21.99
N GLU A 166 42.52 -10.64 -21.39
CA GLU A 166 42.84 -11.45 -20.19
C GLU A 166 42.48 -10.76 -18.87
N VAL A 167 42.29 -9.43 -18.90
CA VAL A 167 41.99 -8.59 -17.73
C VAL A 167 40.49 -8.46 -17.51
N VAL A 168 39.70 -8.49 -18.59
CA VAL A 168 38.25 -8.31 -18.57
C VAL A 168 37.58 -9.45 -17.80
N LYS A 169 37.00 -9.14 -16.63
CA LYS A 169 36.22 -10.09 -15.81
C LYS A 169 34.73 -10.18 -16.21
N HIS A 170 34.31 -9.40 -17.21
CA HIS A 170 32.92 -9.38 -17.68
C HIS A 170 32.53 -10.70 -18.38
N ALA A 171 31.24 -11.02 -18.37
CA ALA A 171 30.70 -12.21 -19.02
C ALA A 171 31.00 -12.28 -20.53
N VAL A 172 31.16 -11.12 -21.19
CA VAL A 172 31.44 -11.02 -22.63
C VAL A 172 32.83 -10.44 -22.86
N LYS A 173 33.68 -11.19 -23.57
CA LYS A 173 35.03 -10.76 -23.95
C LYS A 173 35.02 -9.75 -25.11
N PRO A 174 36.04 -8.87 -25.25
CA PRO A 174 36.11 -7.89 -26.34
C PRO A 174 35.95 -8.51 -27.74
N GLU A 175 36.60 -9.64 -28.05
CA GLU A 175 36.40 -10.37 -29.31
C GLU A 175 34.92 -10.73 -29.58
N THR A 176 34.17 -11.13 -28.55
CA THR A 176 32.74 -11.43 -28.68
C THR A 176 31.93 -10.17 -28.92
N HIS A 177 32.24 -9.07 -28.25
CA HIS A 177 31.63 -7.77 -28.52
C HIS A 177 31.84 -7.33 -29.98
N ILE A 178 33.08 -7.43 -30.49
CA ILE A 178 33.42 -7.13 -31.88
C ILE A 178 32.57 -7.95 -32.86
N ARG A 179 32.47 -9.26 -32.63
CA ARG A 179 31.68 -10.17 -33.50
C ARG A 179 30.19 -9.82 -33.47
N LEU A 180 29.63 -9.50 -32.30
CA LEU A 180 28.23 -9.11 -32.15
C LEU A 180 27.96 -7.76 -32.82
N LEU A 181 28.76 -6.73 -32.56
CA LEU A 181 28.61 -5.39 -33.15
C LEU A 181 28.72 -5.41 -34.67
N LYS A 182 29.67 -6.17 -35.24
CA LYS A 182 29.77 -6.35 -36.70
C LYS A 182 28.49 -6.94 -37.31
N LYS A 183 27.80 -7.83 -36.59
CA LYS A 183 26.55 -8.43 -37.05
C LYS A 183 25.36 -7.49 -36.83
N PHE A 184 25.21 -6.91 -35.64
CA PHE A 184 24.11 -6.01 -35.29
C PHE A 184 24.11 -4.71 -36.09
N LYS A 185 25.29 -4.16 -36.43
CA LYS A 185 25.38 -3.01 -37.34
C LYS A 185 24.68 -3.27 -38.68
N ALA A 186 24.70 -4.50 -39.17
CA ALA A 186 24.06 -4.87 -40.44
C ALA A 186 22.58 -5.24 -40.28
N VAL A 187 22.20 -5.96 -39.21
CA VAL A 187 20.85 -6.55 -39.08
C VAL A 187 19.90 -5.76 -38.17
N ALA A 188 20.42 -4.87 -37.34
CA ALA A 188 19.66 -4.05 -36.38
C ALA A 188 20.41 -2.75 -36.02
N PRO A 189 20.64 -1.81 -36.96
CA PRO A 189 21.45 -0.61 -36.74
C PRO A 189 20.92 0.35 -35.66
N GLY A 190 19.65 0.24 -35.27
CA GLY A 190 19.04 1.05 -34.19
C GLY A 190 19.12 0.46 -32.79
N LEU A 191 19.70 -0.74 -32.61
CA LEU A 191 19.76 -1.45 -31.33
C LEU A 191 20.64 -0.69 -30.33
N ASN A 192 20.20 -0.54 -29.08
CA ASN A 192 21.08 -0.03 -28.03
C ASN A 192 21.94 -1.20 -27.49
N TYR A 193 23.18 -1.29 -27.97
CA TYR A 193 24.08 -2.40 -27.67
C TYR A 193 24.59 -2.38 -26.21
N LYS A 194 24.77 -1.19 -25.62
CA LYS A 194 25.16 -1.07 -24.21
C LYS A 194 24.08 -1.67 -23.31
N LYS A 195 22.80 -1.32 -23.54
CA LYS A 195 21.67 -1.92 -22.81
C LYS A 195 21.55 -3.43 -23.02
N LEU A 196 21.85 -3.93 -24.22
CA LEU A 196 21.81 -5.36 -24.52
C LEU A 196 22.82 -6.18 -23.69
N THR A 197 23.95 -5.57 -23.33
CA THR A 197 25.06 -6.24 -22.66
C THR A 197 25.24 -5.80 -21.20
N ASP A 198 24.30 -5.01 -20.68
CA ASP A 198 24.28 -4.59 -19.28
C ASP A 198 23.70 -5.72 -18.42
N GLU A 199 24.38 -6.05 -17.33
CA GLU A 199 24.01 -7.14 -16.41
C GLU A 199 22.68 -6.88 -15.68
N ASN A 200 22.27 -5.61 -15.55
CA ASN A 200 21.06 -5.21 -14.84
C ASN A 200 19.83 -5.13 -15.74
N GLU A 201 20.02 -5.05 -17.05
CA GLU A 201 18.96 -4.87 -18.06
C GLU A 201 18.48 -6.21 -18.61
N ASN A 202 17.25 -6.26 -19.13
CA ASN A 202 16.74 -7.46 -19.81
C ASN A 202 17.11 -7.41 -21.30
N PRO A 203 17.97 -8.32 -21.81
CA PRO A 203 18.39 -8.29 -23.20
C PRO A 203 17.22 -8.54 -24.17
N LEU A 204 16.18 -9.28 -23.76
CA LEU A 204 15.02 -9.57 -24.60
C LEU A 204 14.16 -8.31 -24.83
N GLU A 205 13.94 -7.50 -23.79
CA GLU A 205 13.25 -6.20 -23.89
C GLU A 205 14.02 -5.22 -24.78
N THR A 206 15.35 -5.29 -24.75
CA THR A 206 16.20 -4.45 -25.62
C THR A 206 16.13 -4.89 -27.08
N LEU A 207 15.97 -6.18 -27.34
CA LEU A 207 15.87 -6.74 -28.70
C LEU A 207 14.49 -6.54 -29.31
N GLU A 208 13.40 -6.68 -28.54
CA GLU A 208 12.01 -6.66 -29.04
C GLU A 208 11.73 -5.55 -30.07
N PRO A 209 12.09 -4.26 -29.86
CA PRO A 209 11.74 -3.19 -30.78
C PRO A 209 12.37 -3.34 -32.17
N VAL A 210 13.55 -3.97 -32.26
CA VAL A 210 14.30 -4.13 -33.51
C VAL A 210 14.03 -5.46 -34.23
N LEU A 211 13.35 -6.43 -33.60
CA LEU A 211 13.03 -7.71 -34.23
C LEU A 211 12.00 -7.55 -35.35
N THR A 212 12.29 -8.13 -36.52
CA THR A 212 11.44 -8.15 -37.71
C THR A 212 11.49 -9.51 -38.38
N SER A 213 10.52 -9.79 -39.26
CA SER A 213 10.50 -11.02 -40.08
C SER A 213 11.77 -11.20 -40.94
N GLN A 214 12.47 -10.11 -41.27
CA GLN A 214 13.68 -10.15 -42.09
C GLN A 214 14.96 -10.45 -41.30
N ASN A 215 15.05 -10.01 -40.04
CA ASN A 215 16.28 -10.14 -39.25
C ASN A 215 16.24 -11.24 -38.18
N ILE A 216 15.06 -11.79 -37.85
CA ILE A 216 14.88 -12.75 -36.76
C ILE A 216 15.79 -13.98 -36.87
N LEU A 217 15.97 -14.54 -38.06
CA LEU A 217 16.85 -15.69 -38.28
C LEU A 217 18.33 -15.35 -38.02
N SER A 218 18.74 -14.13 -38.36
CA SER A 218 20.11 -13.67 -38.15
C SER A 218 20.38 -13.36 -36.68
N ILE A 219 19.42 -12.74 -36.00
CA ILE A 219 19.54 -12.36 -34.58
C ILE A 219 19.44 -13.60 -33.67
N SER A 220 18.53 -14.55 -33.95
CA SER A 220 18.41 -15.80 -33.19
C SER A 220 19.69 -16.63 -33.17
N LYS A 221 20.49 -16.61 -34.25
CA LYS A 221 21.82 -17.25 -34.30
C LYS A 221 22.87 -16.58 -33.40
N LEU A 222 22.64 -15.34 -32.98
CA LEU A 222 23.51 -14.61 -32.06
C LEU A 222 23.14 -14.85 -30.58
N ALA A 223 21.95 -15.39 -30.30
CA ALA A 223 21.43 -15.60 -28.94
C ALA A 223 22.45 -16.28 -27.99
N PRO A 224 23.17 -17.35 -28.39
CA PRO A 224 24.09 -18.05 -27.48
C PRO A 224 25.31 -17.24 -27.05
N LYS A 225 25.47 -16.01 -27.55
CA LYS A 225 26.55 -15.08 -27.22
C LYS A 225 26.05 -13.85 -26.43
N ILE A 226 24.77 -13.80 -26.09
CA ILE A 226 24.15 -12.68 -25.39
C ILE A 226 23.78 -13.18 -23.98
N PRO A 227 24.36 -12.58 -22.93
CA PRO A 227 24.09 -12.98 -21.55
C PRO A 227 22.72 -12.51 -21.08
N LYS A 228 22.09 -13.30 -20.19
CA LYS A 228 20.90 -12.97 -19.40
C LYS A 228 21.31 -12.44 -18.03
N LYS A 229 20.33 -11.91 -17.27
CA LYS A 229 20.51 -11.44 -15.88
C LYS A 229 21.03 -12.53 -14.92
N ASP A 230 20.70 -13.79 -15.18
CA ASP A 230 21.13 -14.95 -14.38
C ASP A 230 22.53 -15.47 -14.76
N GLY A 231 23.22 -14.80 -15.70
CA GLY A 231 24.51 -15.19 -16.23
C GLY A 231 24.46 -16.30 -17.29
N SER A 232 23.29 -16.89 -17.55
CA SER A 232 23.11 -17.84 -18.66
C SER A 232 23.02 -17.11 -20.01
N MET A 233 23.15 -17.82 -21.14
CA MET A 233 23.04 -17.22 -22.47
C MET A 233 21.60 -17.31 -23.00
N LEU A 234 21.21 -16.38 -23.88
CA LEU A 234 19.93 -16.46 -24.58
C LEU A 234 19.85 -17.69 -25.49
N SER A 235 18.66 -18.28 -25.57
CA SER A 235 18.35 -19.33 -26.55
C SER A 235 17.77 -18.71 -27.82
N PRO A 236 17.99 -19.32 -29.00
CA PRO A 236 17.29 -18.92 -30.22
C PRO A 236 15.76 -18.90 -30.04
N SER A 237 15.23 -19.87 -29.29
CA SER A 237 13.80 -20.01 -28.98
C SER A 237 13.24 -18.78 -28.27
N SER A 238 13.91 -18.28 -27.21
CA SER A 238 13.46 -17.10 -26.47
C SER A 238 13.35 -15.84 -27.34
N ILE A 239 14.23 -15.67 -28.33
CA ILE A 239 14.17 -14.55 -29.28
C ILE A 239 12.97 -14.70 -30.22
N TYR A 240 12.70 -15.93 -30.69
CA TYR A 240 11.51 -16.21 -31.48
C TYR A 240 10.23 -15.98 -30.66
N ALA A 241 10.18 -16.37 -29.39
CA ALA A 241 9.00 -16.17 -28.53
C ALA A 241 8.63 -14.69 -28.42
N VAL A 242 9.60 -13.83 -28.09
CA VAL A 242 9.41 -12.37 -27.99
C VAL A 242 9.01 -11.76 -29.33
N TRP A 243 9.64 -12.18 -30.43
CA TRP A 243 9.24 -11.71 -31.75
C TRP A 243 7.82 -12.15 -32.13
N LEU A 244 7.40 -13.37 -31.77
CA LEU A 244 6.06 -13.87 -32.06
C LEU A 244 4.98 -13.12 -31.26
N GLN A 245 5.25 -12.77 -30.00
CA GLN A 245 4.37 -11.89 -29.23
C GLN A 245 4.21 -10.53 -29.93
N LYS A 246 5.32 -9.91 -30.36
CA LYS A 246 5.29 -8.66 -31.13
C LYS A 246 4.54 -8.82 -32.46
N LEU A 247 4.81 -9.89 -33.22
CA LEU A 247 4.17 -10.17 -34.50
C LEU A 247 2.65 -10.32 -34.34
N PHE A 248 2.21 -11.05 -33.32
CA PHE A 248 0.80 -11.23 -33.01
C PHE A 248 0.12 -9.89 -32.70
N TRP A 249 0.72 -9.08 -31.82
CA TRP A 249 0.09 -7.87 -31.30
C TRP A 249 0.22 -6.65 -32.20
N ASN A 250 1.38 -6.46 -32.81
CA ASN A 250 1.75 -5.23 -33.51
C ASN A 250 1.91 -5.45 -35.02
N GLY A 251 1.89 -6.70 -35.46
CA GLY A 251 2.15 -7.08 -36.84
C GLY A 251 3.63 -6.98 -37.23
N ASP A 252 3.87 -7.08 -38.52
CA ASP A 252 5.19 -6.92 -39.15
C ASP A 252 4.96 -6.42 -40.58
N HIS A 253 5.77 -5.46 -41.03
CA HIS A 253 5.60 -4.81 -42.33
C HIS A 253 5.49 -5.77 -43.53
N HIS A 254 6.01 -6.99 -43.42
CA HIS A 254 5.96 -8.00 -44.47
C HIS A 254 4.91 -9.09 -44.24
N LEU A 255 4.74 -9.55 -43.00
CA LEU A 255 3.84 -10.68 -42.70
C LEU A 255 2.41 -10.23 -42.36
N ILE A 256 2.26 -9.18 -41.54
CA ILE A 256 0.98 -8.68 -41.04
C ILE A 256 1.03 -7.15 -41.09
N LYS A 257 0.56 -6.58 -42.19
CA LYS A 257 0.72 -5.15 -42.50
C LYS A 257 -0.13 -4.22 -41.64
N LYS A 258 -1.27 -4.71 -41.14
CA LYS A 258 -2.22 -3.96 -40.31
C LYS A 258 -2.27 -4.62 -38.93
N ILE A 259 -2.30 -3.80 -37.88
CA ILE A 259 -2.55 -4.27 -36.51
C ILE A 259 -3.91 -4.96 -36.48
N PRO A 260 -4.01 -6.20 -35.96
CA PRO A 260 -5.29 -6.90 -35.87
C PRO A 260 -6.26 -6.18 -34.94
N GLU A 261 -7.54 -6.12 -35.32
CA GLU A 261 -8.61 -5.48 -34.53
C GLU A 261 -9.85 -6.38 -34.42
N THR A 262 -10.10 -7.20 -35.43
CA THR A 262 -11.25 -8.11 -35.51
C THR A 262 -10.88 -9.56 -35.15
N MET A 263 -11.86 -10.37 -34.79
CA MET A 263 -11.66 -11.80 -34.47
C MET A 263 -10.92 -12.54 -35.60
N ASP A 264 -11.32 -12.35 -36.86
CA ASP A 264 -10.68 -13.00 -38.01
C ASP A 264 -9.23 -12.54 -38.20
N GLU A 265 -8.94 -11.25 -37.99
CA GLU A 265 -7.58 -10.72 -38.06
C GLU A 265 -6.69 -11.29 -36.93
N TRP A 266 -7.21 -11.45 -35.71
CA TRP A 266 -6.48 -12.09 -34.60
C TRP A 266 -6.17 -13.57 -34.88
N LEU A 267 -7.15 -14.31 -35.41
CA LEU A 267 -6.95 -15.71 -35.79
C LEU A 267 -5.96 -15.85 -36.96
N HIS A 268 -6.00 -14.94 -37.93
CA HIS A 268 -5.01 -14.87 -39.00
C HIS A 268 -3.61 -14.54 -38.46
N ALA A 269 -3.50 -13.61 -37.51
CA ALA A 269 -2.23 -13.28 -36.87
C ALA A 269 -1.63 -14.48 -36.14
N TYR A 270 -2.45 -15.24 -35.42
CA TYR A 270 -2.03 -16.51 -34.84
C TYR A 270 -1.60 -17.53 -35.90
N ASP A 271 -2.35 -17.68 -37.00
CA ASP A 271 -1.99 -18.62 -38.07
C ASP A 271 -0.62 -18.27 -38.69
N MET A 272 -0.29 -16.98 -38.78
CA MET A 272 1.05 -16.52 -39.19
C MET A 272 2.13 -16.85 -38.16
N CYS A 273 1.85 -16.67 -36.86
CA CYS A 273 2.77 -17.04 -35.78
C CYS A 273 3.00 -18.55 -35.70
N SER A 274 1.95 -19.35 -35.90
CA SER A 274 1.95 -20.81 -35.77
C SER A 274 2.99 -21.51 -36.66
N LYS A 275 3.33 -20.89 -37.79
CA LYS A 275 4.35 -21.36 -38.74
C LYS A 275 5.76 -21.42 -38.17
N TYR A 276 6.01 -20.75 -37.05
CA TYR A 276 7.32 -20.65 -36.39
C TYR A 276 7.36 -21.38 -35.04
N LEU A 277 6.29 -22.08 -34.63
CA LEU A 277 6.28 -22.84 -33.37
C LEU A 277 7.34 -23.95 -33.34
N ASP A 278 7.78 -24.45 -34.50
CA ASP A 278 8.87 -25.43 -34.59
C ASP A 278 10.27 -24.84 -34.30
N ARG A 279 10.35 -23.51 -34.12
CA ARG A 279 11.54 -22.78 -33.67
C ARG A 279 11.55 -22.53 -32.16
N LEU A 280 10.47 -22.88 -31.47
CA LEU A 280 10.34 -22.71 -30.03
C LEU A 280 10.59 -24.03 -29.30
N ASP A 281 11.22 -23.90 -28.14
CA ASP A 281 11.27 -24.95 -27.12
C ASP A 281 9.93 -25.02 -26.38
N PRO A 282 9.58 -26.17 -25.75
CA PRO A 282 8.27 -26.39 -25.13
C PRO A 282 7.83 -25.29 -24.13
N ASP A 283 8.75 -24.81 -23.30
CA ASP A 283 8.47 -23.75 -22.30
C ASP A 283 8.22 -22.38 -22.95
N ASP A 284 8.92 -22.08 -24.05
CA ASP A 284 8.74 -20.83 -24.80
C ASP A 284 7.43 -20.86 -25.62
N ILE A 285 6.95 -22.04 -26.04
CA ILE A 285 5.60 -22.20 -26.60
C ILE A 285 4.56 -21.81 -25.54
N VAL A 286 4.68 -22.33 -24.32
CA VAL A 286 3.78 -21.96 -23.21
C VAL A 286 3.80 -20.45 -22.99
N THR A 287 5.00 -19.87 -22.86
CA THR A 287 5.18 -18.42 -22.65
C THR A 287 4.53 -17.58 -23.75
N PHE A 288 4.66 -17.99 -25.02
CA PHE A 288 4.02 -17.29 -26.13
C PHE A 288 2.49 -17.41 -26.10
N ILE A 289 1.96 -18.63 -25.90
CA ILE A 289 0.51 -18.86 -25.91
C ILE A 289 -0.16 -18.17 -24.71
N ASP A 290 0.44 -18.24 -23.52
CA ASP A 290 -0.08 -17.57 -22.33
C ASP A 290 -0.08 -16.04 -22.51
N GLU A 291 0.95 -15.46 -23.13
CA GLU A 291 0.98 -14.02 -23.39
C GLU A 291 -0.17 -13.55 -24.32
N ILE A 292 -0.60 -14.38 -25.27
CA ILE A 292 -1.69 -14.02 -26.19
C ILE A 292 -3.07 -14.49 -25.71
N THR A 293 -3.17 -15.21 -24.58
CA THR A 293 -4.44 -15.74 -24.05
C THR A 293 -4.76 -15.32 -22.62
N PHE A 294 -3.78 -15.13 -21.74
CA PHE A 294 -3.96 -14.82 -20.32
C PHE A 294 -3.20 -13.57 -19.86
N SER A 295 -2.59 -12.80 -20.76
CA SER A 295 -2.06 -11.48 -20.40
C SER A 295 -3.18 -10.46 -20.18
N SER A 296 -2.88 -9.39 -19.45
CA SER A 296 -3.80 -8.24 -19.30
C SER A 296 -4.25 -7.69 -20.66
N LYS A 297 -3.34 -7.67 -21.64
CA LYS A 297 -3.64 -7.23 -23.00
C LYS A 297 -4.56 -8.21 -23.73
N ALA A 298 -4.39 -9.52 -23.52
CA ALA A 298 -5.26 -10.54 -24.08
C ALA A 298 -6.68 -10.47 -23.52
N VAL A 299 -6.84 -10.39 -22.19
CA VAL A 299 -8.16 -10.32 -21.54
C VAL A 299 -8.93 -9.07 -21.95
N THR A 300 -8.24 -7.95 -22.19
CA THR A 300 -8.88 -6.67 -22.56
C THR A 300 -9.19 -6.54 -24.04
N LYS A 301 -8.36 -7.10 -24.94
CA LYS A 301 -8.52 -6.91 -26.39
C LYS A 301 -9.16 -8.09 -27.12
N LEU A 302 -8.99 -9.32 -26.64
CA LEU A 302 -9.44 -10.51 -27.36
C LEU A 302 -10.74 -11.05 -26.76
N PRO A 303 -11.74 -11.37 -27.61
CA PRO A 303 -12.90 -12.10 -27.16
C PRO A 303 -12.51 -13.51 -26.71
N VAL A 304 -13.28 -14.09 -25.78
CA VAL A 304 -13.03 -15.43 -25.21
C VAL A 304 -12.97 -16.49 -26.31
N GLU A 305 -13.83 -16.37 -27.32
CA GLU A 305 -13.93 -17.29 -28.46
C GLU A 305 -12.64 -17.33 -29.27
N ALA A 306 -12.00 -16.16 -29.49
CA ALA A 306 -10.72 -16.10 -30.20
C ALA A 306 -9.62 -16.83 -29.40
N ARG A 307 -9.58 -16.63 -28.08
CA ARG A 307 -8.58 -17.26 -27.19
C ARG A 307 -8.77 -18.77 -27.12
N ILE A 308 -10.02 -19.25 -27.08
CA ILE A 308 -10.35 -20.68 -27.16
C ILE A 308 -9.83 -21.28 -28.48
N GLU A 309 -10.12 -20.65 -29.62
CA GLU A 309 -9.70 -21.17 -30.93
C GLU A 309 -8.19 -21.14 -31.13
N VAL A 310 -7.52 -20.08 -30.68
CA VAL A 310 -6.04 -20.00 -30.63
C VAL A 310 -5.46 -21.17 -29.83
N THR A 311 -5.97 -21.41 -28.63
CA THR A 311 -5.48 -22.49 -27.75
C THR A 311 -5.73 -23.88 -28.36
N LYS A 312 -6.91 -24.12 -28.97
CA LYS A 312 -7.20 -25.37 -29.69
C LYS A 312 -6.23 -25.60 -30.85
N LYS A 313 -5.93 -24.55 -31.64
CA LYS A 313 -4.95 -24.65 -32.73
C LYS A 313 -3.53 -24.90 -32.19
N ALA A 314 -3.16 -24.28 -31.07
CA ALA A 314 -1.88 -24.51 -30.40
C ALA A 314 -1.72 -25.96 -29.94
N ILE A 315 -2.72 -26.52 -29.26
CA ILE A 315 -2.74 -27.94 -28.85
C ILE A 315 -2.53 -28.86 -30.07
N LYS A 316 -3.21 -28.61 -31.20
CA LYS A 316 -3.03 -29.39 -32.43
C LYS A 316 -1.61 -29.29 -32.97
N ALA A 317 -1.03 -28.09 -33.00
CA ALA A 317 0.33 -27.86 -33.46
C ALA A 317 1.36 -28.57 -32.57
N VAL A 318 1.23 -28.46 -31.24
CA VAL A 318 2.12 -29.10 -30.28
C VAL A 318 2.04 -30.63 -30.35
N LYS A 319 0.84 -31.21 -30.55
CA LYS A 319 0.70 -32.66 -30.79
C LYS A 319 1.49 -33.11 -32.00
N HIS A 320 1.39 -32.38 -33.12
CA HIS A 320 2.14 -32.68 -34.33
C HIS A 320 3.66 -32.52 -34.14
N LEU A 321 4.11 -31.51 -33.38
CA LEU A 321 5.53 -31.34 -33.02
C LEU A 321 6.04 -32.49 -32.15
N SER A 322 5.26 -32.91 -31.16
CA SER A 322 5.57 -34.06 -30.31
C SER A 322 5.73 -35.35 -31.13
N GLU A 323 4.80 -35.64 -32.05
CA GLU A 323 4.89 -36.79 -32.96
C GLU A 323 6.11 -36.73 -33.89
N LYS A 324 6.43 -35.53 -34.41
CA LYS A 324 7.62 -35.31 -35.27
C LYS A 324 8.91 -35.54 -34.49
N SER A 325 8.96 -35.16 -33.21
CA SER A 325 10.13 -35.35 -32.35
C SER A 325 10.39 -36.83 -32.05
N ARG A 326 9.33 -37.63 -31.81
CA ARG A 326 9.40 -39.07 -31.55
C ARG A 326 9.91 -39.89 -32.75
N LYS A 327 9.80 -39.36 -33.97
CA LYS A 327 10.23 -40.02 -35.21
C LYS A 327 11.71 -39.77 -35.58
N LYS A 328 12.44 -38.91 -34.85
CA LYS A 328 13.88 -38.70 -35.07
C LYS A 328 14.69 -39.70 -34.21
N PRO A 329 15.58 -40.51 -34.79
CA PRO A 329 16.44 -41.41 -34.01
C PRO A 329 17.40 -40.60 -33.14
N SER A 330 17.51 -40.95 -31.85
CA SER A 330 18.44 -40.30 -30.92
C SER A 330 19.87 -40.78 -31.18
N GLU A 331 20.58 -40.10 -32.07
CA GLU A 331 22.04 -40.18 -32.11
C GLU A 331 22.60 -39.26 -31.03
N ASN A 332 22.75 -39.78 -29.81
CA ASN A 332 23.77 -39.46 -28.81
C ASN A 332 23.24 -39.78 -27.41
N GLY A 333 23.81 -40.83 -26.80
CA GLY A 333 23.60 -41.16 -25.40
C GLY A 333 24.36 -40.21 -24.48
N MET A 334 23.68 -39.17 -24.01
CA MET A 334 24.07 -38.37 -22.84
C MET A 334 22.85 -38.31 -21.92
N GLU A 335 22.97 -38.84 -20.71
CA GLU A 335 21.87 -39.18 -19.79
C GLU A 335 21.24 -38.00 -19.03
N ASP A 336 21.61 -36.75 -19.32
CA ASP A 336 21.20 -35.59 -18.50
C ASP A 336 20.22 -34.59 -19.16
N ALA A 337 19.76 -34.82 -20.39
CA ALA A 337 18.75 -33.96 -21.02
C ALA A 337 17.34 -34.52 -20.80
N LYS A 338 16.44 -33.75 -20.15
CA LYS A 338 15.00 -34.06 -20.03
C LYS A 338 14.51 -34.59 -21.38
N ASN A 339 13.95 -35.79 -21.41
CA ASN A 339 13.47 -36.43 -22.62
C ASN A 339 12.50 -35.47 -23.34
N PRO A 340 12.77 -35.03 -24.59
CA PRO A 340 11.95 -34.04 -25.29
C PRO A 340 10.47 -34.42 -25.35
N SER A 341 10.17 -35.72 -25.39
CA SER A 341 8.79 -36.23 -25.38
C SER A 341 8.04 -35.89 -24.09
N VAL A 342 8.73 -35.85 -22.93
CA VAL A 342 8.11 -35.52 -21.64
C VAL A 342 7.81 -34.02 -21.56
N ALA A 343 8.74 -33.17 -22.02
CA ALA A 343 8.54 -31.73 -22.04
C ALA A 343 7.34 -31.32 -22.93
N TYR A 344 7.18 -31.93 -24.11
CA TYR A 344 6.00 -31.68 -24.95
C TYR A 344 4.69 -32.19 -24.34
N GLU A 345 4.74 -33.25 -23.52
CA GLU A 345 3.57 -33.75 -22.79
C GLU A 345 3.15 -32.79 -21.67
N GLU A 346 4.11 -32.24 -20.92
CA GLU A 346 3.89 -31.17 -19.95
C GLU A 346 3.26 -29.93 -20.61
N THR A 347 3.80 -29.47 -21.75
CA THR A 347 3.21 -28.38 -22.53
C THR A 347 1.78 -28.68 -22.98
N LEU A 348 1.50 -29.90 -23.44
CA LEU A 348 0.15 -30.29 -23.84
C LEU A 348 -0.83 -30.25 -22.66
N ASN A 349 -0.43 -30.78 -21.51
CA ASN A 349 -1.25 -30.74 -20.29
C ASN A 349 -1.53 -29.29 -19.86
N HIS A 350 -0.51 -28.42 -19.90
CA HIS A 350 -0.67 -26.99 -19.61
C HIS A 350 -1.68 -26.32 -20.54
N LEU A 351 -1.57 -26.55 -21.86
CA LEU A 351 -2.49 -25.98 -22.84
C LEU A 351 -3.90 -26.56 -22.74
N GLN A 352 -4.05 -27.83 -22.37
CA GLN A 352 -5.35 -28.45 -22.12
C GLN A 352 -6.04 -27.87 -20.89
N GLN A 353 -5.30 -27.65 -19.79
CA GLN A 353 -5.81 -26.95 -18.62
C GLN A 353 -6.22 -25.51 -18.97
N SER A 354 -5.40 -24.84 -19.77
CA SER A 354 -5.67 -23.48 -20.27
C SER A 354 -6.97 -23.41 -21.08
N LEU A 355 -7.15 -24.36 -22.00
CA LEU A 355 -8.37 -24.47 -22.79
C LEU A 355 -9.59 -24.71 -21.90
N ALA A 356 -9.50 -25.67 -20.97
CA ALA A 356 -10.57 -25.96 -20.04
C ALA A 356 -10.94 -24.73 -19.20
N HIS A 357 -9.95 -23.97 -18.71
CA HIS A 357 -10.22 -22.71 -17.99
C HIS A 357 -10.94 -21.69 -18.88
N LEU A 358 -10.48 -21.47 -20.11
CA LEU A 358 -11.14 -20.53 -21.04
C LEU A 358 -12.61 -20.90 -21.29
N GLU A 359 -12.93 -22.19 -21.35
CA GLU A 359 -14.31 -22.66 -21.51
C GLU A 359 -15.18 -22.30 -20.29
N THR A 360 -14.61 -22.24 -19.08
CA THR A 360 -15.32 -21.80 -17.86
C THR A 360 -15.67 -20.30 -17.86
N LEU A 361 -15.06 -19.49 -18.73
CA LEU A 361 -15.37 -18.06 -18.81
C LEU A 361 -16.79 -17.78 -19.32
N THR A 362 -17.43 -18.79 -19.93
CA THR A 362 -18.83 -18.76 -20.35
C THR A 362 -19.79 -19.21 -19.24
N HIS A 363 -19.27 -19.68 -18.11
CA HIS A 363 -20.08 -20.10 -16.97
C HIS A 363 -20.89 -18.93 -16.42
N SER A 364 -22.12 -19.20 -15.97
CA SER A 364 -23.07 -18.18 -15.51
C SER A 364 -22.51 -17.32 -14.38
N PHE A 365 -21.83 -17.93 -13.40
CA PHE A 365 -21.17 -17.23 -12.30
C PHE A 365 -20.07 -16.27 -12.77
N ILE A 366 -19.20 -16.70 -13.69
CA ILE A 366 -18.10 -15.85 -14.18
C ILE A 366 -18.65 -14.72 -15.05
N THR A 367 -19.69 -15.02 -15.85
CA THR A 367 -20.41 -14.00 -16.61
C THR A 367 -21.02 -12.95 -15.67
N TYR A 368 -21.68 -13.39 -14.59
CA TYR A 368 -22.22 -12.51 -13.56
C TYR A 368 -21.15 -11.59 -12.96
N LEU A 369 -19.97 -12.13 -12.59
CA LEU A 369 -18.88 -11.30 -12.09
C LEU A 369 -18.44 -10.25 -13.11
N LYS A 370 -18.26 -10.64 -14.39
CA LYS A 370 -17.79 -9.74 -15.45
C LYS A 370 -18.80 -8.66 -15.85
N THR A 371 -20.10 -8.93 -15.77
CA THR A 371 -21.16 -8.00 -16.20
C THR A 371 -21.80 -7.23 -15.06
N SER A 372 -21.38 -7.46 -13.81
CA SER A 372 -21.92 -6.76 -12.63
C SER A 372 -21.67 -5.25 -12.69
N GLU A 373 -22.55 -4.43 -12.12
CA GLU A 373 -22.34 -2.98 -11.97
C GLU A 373 -21.35 -2.64 -10.85
N GLN A 374 -21.00 -3.61 -10.00
CA GLN A 374 -20.06 -3.42 -8.90
C GLN A 374 -18.61 -3.62 -9.37
N ASP A 375 -17.79 -2.57 -9.27
CA ASP A 375 -16.37 -2.57 -9.67
C ASP A 375 -15.57 -3.71 -9.00
N THR A 376 -15.87 -4.04 -7.75
CA THR A 376 -15.24 -5.14 -7.01
C THR A 376 -15.52 -6.50 -7.64
N LEU A 377 -16.75 -6.75 -8.06
CA LEU A 377 -17.15 -8.01 -8.70
C LEU A 377 -16.57 -8.13 -10.11
N GLN A 378 -16.56 -7.03 -10.89
CA GLN A 378 -15.88 -6.99 -12.18
C GLN A 378 -14.38 -7.30 -12.04
N LYS A 379 -13.73 -6.78 -10.99
CA LYS A 379 -12.33 -7.08 -10.68
C LYS A 379 -12.12 -8.56 -10.41
N TYR A 380 -13.01 -9.24 -9.69
CA TYR A 380 -12.91 -10.70 -9.52
C TYR A 380 -13.10 -11.45 -10.84
N GLY A 381 -14.03 -11.02 -11.69
CA GLY A 381 -14.21 -11.59 -13.03
C GLY A 381 -12.95 -11.47 -13.89
N TYR A 382 -12.26 -10.32 -13.82
CA TYR A 382 -10.99 -10.06 -14.49
C TYR A 382 -9.83 -10.88 -13.92
N LEU A 383 -9.70 -10.94 -12.59
CA LEU A 383 -8.66 -11.73 -11.91
C LEU A 383 -8.83 -13.23 -12.19
N TYR A 384 -10.06 -13.73 -12.23
CA TYR A 384 -10.34 -15.11 -12.57
C TYR A 384 -9.91 -15.41 -14.00
N ASP A 385 -10.20 -14.53 -14.96
CA ASP A 385 -9.78 -14.68 -16.35
C ASP A 385 -8.24 -14.76 -16.51
N LEU A 386 -7.50 -13.95 -15.74
CA LEU A 386 -6.04 -14.00 -15.70
C LEU A 386 -5.48 -15.22 -14.93
N SER A 387 -6.30 -15.87 -14.12
CA SER A 387 -5.84 -16.90 -13.18
C SER A 387 -5.44 -18.20 -13.88
N ARG A 388 -6.02 -18.51 -15.04
CA ARG A 388 -5.88 -19.81 -15.72
C ARG A 388 -6.22 -21.02 -14.81
N SER A 389 -7.04 -20.80 -13.78
CA SER A 389 -7.30 -21.77 -12.70
C SER A 389 -6.04 -22.25 -11.97
N GLU A 390 -5.00 -21.43 -11.90
CA GLU A 390 -3.81 -21.75 -11.11
C GLU A 390 -4.13 -21.67 -9.61
N LYS A 391 -3.76 -22.73 -8.87
CA LYS A 391 -4.11 -22.88 -7.45
C LYS A 391 -3.78 -21.66 -6.60
N GLU A 392 -2.59 -21.10 -6.75
CA GLU A 392 -2.15 -19.93 -5.97
C GLU A 392 -2.98 -18.68 -6.29
N LYS A 393 -3.22 -18.41 -7.59
CA LYS A 393 -4.02 -17.26 -8.01
C LYS A 393 -5.48 -17.38 -7.58
N ILE A 394 -6.07 -18.57 -7.68
CA ILE A 394 -7.44 -18.83 -7.22
C ILE A 394 -7.54 -18.73 -5.70
N HIS A 395 -6.56 -19.27 -4.98
CA HIS A 395 -6.48 -19.13 -3.51
C HIS A 395 -6.43 -17.65 -3.12
N ASP A 396 -5.53 -16.86 -3.71
CA ASP A 396 -5.36 -15.45 -3.39
C ASP A 396 -6.62 -14.64 -3.71
N GLN A 397 -7.29 -14.96 -4.83
CA GLN A 397 -8.57 -14.35 -5.17
C GLN A 397 -9.68 -14.74 -4.19
N ALA A 398 -9.79 -16.02 -3.82
CA ALA A 398 -10.79 -16.50 -2.86
C ALA A 398 -10.58 -15.88 -1.47
N VAL A 399 -9.34 -15.72 -1.03
CA VAL A 399 -8.98 -15.01 0.21
C VAL A 399 -9.34 -13.53 0.09
N ALA A 400 -9.09 -12.88 -1.05
CA ALA A 400 -9.50 -11.50 -1.26
C ALA A 400 -11.03 -11.35 -1.17
N MET A 401 -11.80 -12.22 -1.84
CA MET A 401 -13.26 -12.24 -1.73
C MET A 401 -13.74 -12.42 -0.28
N CYS A 402 -13.08 -13.30 0.49
CA CYS A 402 -13.39 -13.51 1.91
C CYS A 402 -13.12 -12.25 2.75
N ILE A 403 -11.96 -11.62 2.57
CA ILE A 403 -11.55 -10.39 3.27
C ILE A 403 -12.46 -9.21 2.88
N ASP A 404 -12.90 -9.15 1.63
CA ASP A 404 -13.84 -8.13 1.14
C ASP A 404 -15.30 -8.39 1.59
N GLY A 405 -15.52 -9.41 2.44
CA GLY A 405 -16.84 -9.71 3.03
C GLY A 405 -17.84 -10.34 2.04
N GLN A 406 -17.37 -10.96 0.96
CA GLN A 406 -18.27 -11.61 -0.01
C GLN A 406 -18.93 -12.87 0.58
N PRO A 407 -20.16 -13.21 0.15
CA PRO A 407 -20.84 -14.43 0.59
C PRO A 407 -20.02 -15.70 0.36
N LEU A 408 -20.06 -16.64 1.32
CA LEU A 408 -19.34 -17.93 1.21
C LEU A 408 -19.76 -18.73 -0.02
N GLU A 409 -21.03 -18.61 -0.45
CA GLU A 409 -21.54 -19.23 -1.67
C GLU A 409 -20.75 -18.76 -2.91
N MET A 410 -20.38 -17.47 -3.00
CA MET A 410 -19.61 -16.97 -4.13
C MET A 410 -18.17 -17.51 -4.12
N ILE A 411 -17.57 -17.67 -2.95
CA ILE A 411 -16.25 -18.30 -2.80
C ILE A 411 -16.34 -19.76 -3.23
N GLN A 412 -17.39 -20.47 -2.79
CA GLN A 412 -17.63 -21.86 -3.18
C GLN A 412 -17.85 -21.99 -4.69
N GLN A 413 -18.63 -21.11 -5.31
CA GLN A 413 -18.84 -21.10 -6.76
C GLN A 413 -17.53 -20.83 -7.51
N LEU A 414 -16.67 -19.91 -7.04
CA LEU A 414 -15.35 -19.69 -7.63
C LEU A 414 -14.50 -20.97 -7.62
N LEU A 415 -14.43 -21.65 -6.47
CA LEU A 415 -13.66 -22.89 -6.30
C LEU A 415 -14.22 -24.05 -7.13
N GLN A 416 -15.55 -24.12 -7.31
CA GLN A 416 -16.20 -25.14 -8.13
C GLN A 416 -16.04 -24.91 -9.64
N VAL A 417 -16.02 -23.65 -10.06
CA VAL A 417 -15.87 -23.29 -11.48
C VAL A 417 -14.42 -23.42 -11.93
N ALA A 418 -13.45 -23.20 -11.04
CA ALA A 418 -12.03 -23.38 -11.33
C ALA A 418 -11.72 -24.83 -11.77
N VAL A 419 -10.80 -24.95 -12.72
CA VAL A 419 -10.45 -26.23 -13.35
C VAL A 419 -9.38 -26.96 -12.55
N GLY A 420 -9.64 -28.23 -12.26
CA GLY A 420 -8.71 -29.14 -11.59
C GLY A 420 -9.00 -29.30 -10.09
N ASP A 421 -8.38 -30.30 -9.47
CA ASP A 421 -8.46 -30.46 -8.02
C ASP A 421 -7.48 -29.49 -7.35
N LEU A 422 -8.03 -28.37 -6.86
CA LEU A 422 -7.26 -27.36 -6.16
C LEU A 422 -6.88 -27.81 -4.74
N GLY A 423 -7.58 -28.80 -4.17
CA GLY A 423 -7.49 -29.14 -2.76
C GLY A 423 -7.77 -27.95 -1.84
N LEU A 424 -8.73 -27.10 -2.23
CA LEU A 424 -9.16 -25.91 -1.49
C LEU A 424 -10.66 -26.05 -1.16
N SER A 425 -11.01 -25.81 0.10
CA SER A 425 -12.40 -25.66 0.53
C SER A 425 -12.66 -24.23 1.02
N PRO A 426 -13.91 -23.76 1.03
CA PRO A 426 -14.23 -22.45 1.63
C PRO A 426 -13.80 -22.37 3.10
N LYS A 427 -13.81 -23.50 3.83
CA LYS A 427 -13.29 -23.59 5.20
C LYS A 427 -11.81 -23.24 5.28
N ASP A 428 -10.99 -23.76 4.36
CA ASP A 428 -9.56 -23.46 4.31
C ASP A 428 -9.31 -21.97 4.03
N ILE A 429 -10.09 -21.38 3.12
CA ILE A 429 -10.01 -19.96 2.76
C ILE A 429 -10.36 -19.07 3.96
N VAL A 430 -11.47 -19.35 4.65
CA VAL A 430 -11.88 -18.59 5.84
C VAL A 430 -10.87 -18.74 6.97
N GLN A 431 -10.36 -19.97 7.19
CA GLN A 431 -9.31 -20.20 8.20
C GLN A 431 -8.04 -19.39 7.88
N TYR A 432 -7.61 -19.36 6.61
CA TYR A 432 -6.45 -18.58 6.19
C TYR A 432 -6.67 -17.08 6.39
N ALA A 433 -7.84 -16.56 6.01
CA ALA A 433 -8.21 -15.16 6.21
C ALA A 433 -8.18 -14.77 7.70
N ILE A 434 -8.73 -15.62 8.58
CA ILE A 434 -8.72 -15.40 10.03
C ILE A 434 -7.30 -15.43 10.59
N LYS A 435 -6.47 -16.39 10.19
CA LYS A 435 -5.05 -16.42 10.59
C LYS A 435 -4.33 -15.13 10.19
N LYS A 436 -4.58 -14.60 8.99
CA LYS A 436 -4.00 -13.34 8.52
C LYS A 436 -4.45 -12.14 9.37
N ILE A 437 -5.73 -12.09 9.73
CA ILE A 437 -6.30 -11.05 10.61
C ILE A 437 -5.69 -11.14 12.02
N VAL A 438 -5.65 -12.34 12.61
CA VAL A 438 -5.07 -12.59 13.93
C VAL A 438 -3.59 -12.17 13.97
N CYS A 439 -2.78 -12.56 12.98
CA CYS A 439 -1.38 -12.12 12.89
C CYS A 439 -1.24 -10.60 12.87
N THR A 440 -2.17 -9.90 12.20
CA THR A 440 -2.20 -8.43 12.16
C THR A 440 -2.60 -7.83 13.50
N LEU A 441 -3.62 -8.39 14.17
CA LEU A 441 -4.09 -7.96 15.49
C LEU A 441 -3.06 -8.21 16.60
N SER A 442 -2.26 -9.28 16.50
CA SER A 442 -1.21 -9.63 17.46
C SER A 442 0.06 -8.77 17.33
N GLY A 443 0.16 -7.89 16.32
CA GLY A 443 1.35 -7.06 16.09
C GLY A 443 2.56 -7.80 15.51
N ASN A 444 2.38 -9.06 15.08
CA ASN A 444 3.43 -9.93 14.52
C ASN A 444 3.49 -9.89 12.97
N GLY A 445 2.80 -8.96 12.33
CA GLY A 445 2.69 -8.87 10.87
C GLY A 445 3.97 -8.36 10.21
N GLY A 446 4.74 -9.26 9.58
CA GLY A 446 5.79 -8.92 8.62
C GLY A 446 5.20 -8.28 7.35
N SER A 447 5.43 -6.98 7.17
CA SER A 447 5.56 -6.19 5.93
C SER A 447 4.84 -6.55 4.60
N SER A 448 3.71 -7.27 4.54
CA SER A 448 2.95 -7.35 3.28
C SER A 448 1.45 -7.10 3.48
N THR A 449 0.99 -5.95 3.00
CA THR A 449 -0.38 -5.40 3.05
C THR A 449 -0.87 -4.97 4.43
N SER A 450 -0.78 -3.67 4.73
CA SER A 450 -1.46 -3.06 5.89
C SER A 450 -2.96 -3.19 5.71
N VAL A 451 -3.58 -4.17 6.37
CA VAL A 451 -5.02 -4.30 6.46
C VAL A 451 -5.55 -3.06 7.19
N LYS A 452 -6.27 -2.18 6.47
CA LYS A 452 -6.65 -0.84 6.98
C LYS A 452 -7.66 -0.89 8.13
N ASP A 453 -8.34 -2.01 8.33
CA ASP A 453 -9.19 -2.29 9.49
C ASP A 453 -9.38 -3.80 9.71
N PRO A 454 -8.53 -4.47 10.50
CA PRO A 454 -8.63 -5.92 10.71
C PRO A 454 -9.90 -6.34 11.47
N LEU A 455 -10.46 -5.47 12.31
CA LEU A 455 -11.65 -5.77 13.11
C LEU A 455 -12.92 -5.65 12.27
N GLY A 456 -13.05 -4.60 11.44
CA GLY A 456 -14.18 -4.47 10.51
C GLY A 456 -14.21 -5.60 9.46
N ILE A 457 -13.04 -6.05 9.01
CA ILE A 457 -12.95 -7.21 8.11
C ILE A 457 -13.41 -8.49 8.81
N LEU A 458 -12.99 -8.70 10.07
CA LEU A 458 -13.42 -9.86 10.84
C LEU A 458 -14.95 -9.87 11.01
N GLU A 459 -15.54 -8.71 11.30
CA GLU A 459 -16.99 -8.53 11.41
C GLU A 459 -17.71 -8.89 10.11
N GLY A 460 -17.17 -8.49 8.96
CA GLY A 460 -17.67 -8.88 7.65
C GLY A 460 -17.63 -10.40 7.41
N ILE A 461 -16.49 -11.05 7.73
CA ILE A 461 -16.34 -12.50 7.60
C ILE A 461 -17.31 -13.24 8.51
N VAL A 462 -17.42 -12.81 9.77
CA VAL A 462 -18.32 -13.40 10.78
C VAL A 462 -19.78 -13.26 10.32
N SER A 463 -20.16 -12.11 9.77
CA SER A 463 -21.50 -11.87 9.22
C SER A 463 -21.80 -12.78 8.02
N ALA A 464 -20.82 -12.98 7.12
CA ALA A 464 -20.97 -13.87 5.97
C ALA A 464 -21.13 -15.34 6.39
N VAL A 465 -20.39 -15.79 7.41
CA VAL A 465 -20.54 -17.14 7.99
C VAL A 465 -21.90 -17.28 8.68
N HIS A 466 -22.32 -16.28 9.47
CA HIS A 466 -23.64 -16.29 10.11
C HIS A 466 -24.77 -16.44 9.09
N ALA A 467 -24.76 -15.63 8.02
CA ALA A 467 -25.76 -15.70 6.97
C ALA A 467 -25.78 -17.07 6.23
N SER A 468 -24.63 -17.72 6.08
CA SER A 468 -24.52 -19.07 5.49
C SER A 468 -25.14 -20.13 6.42
N VAL A 469 -24.87 -20.05 7.73
CA VAL A 469 -25.46 -20.94 8.74
C VAL A 469 -26.97 -20.78 8.82
N GLU A 470 -27.50 -19.55 8.77
CA GLU A 470 -28.95 -19.29 8.76
C GLU A 470 -29.66 -19.89 7.54
N LYS A 471 -28.98 -19.94 6.39
CA LYS A 471 -29.49 -20.61 5.18
C LYS A 471 -29.41 -22.14 5.24
N GLY A 472 -28.84 -22.71 6.30
CA GLY A 472 -28.68 -24.15 6.50
C GLY A 472 -27.46 -24.75 5.80
N GLU A 473 -26.55 -23.91 5.30
CA GLU A 473 -25.28 -24.36 4.73
C GLU A 473 -24.31 -24.70 5.87
N LYS A 474 -23.65 -25.86 5.79
CA LYS A 474 -22.68 -26.33 6.82
C LYS A 474 -21.25 -26.30 6.31
N VAL A 475 -20.90 -25.26 5.55
CA VAL A 475 -19.56 -25.14 4.95
C VAL A 475 -18.53 -24.66 5.99
N VAL A 476 -18.89 -23.66 6.79
CA VAL A 476 -18.13 -23.16 7.94
C VAL A 476 -19.13 -22.95 9.08
N SER A 477 -18.81 -23.48 10.26
CA SER A 477 -19.67 -23.35 11.45
C SER A 477 -19.20 -22.23 12.38
N SER A 478 -20.08 -21.81 13.30
CA SER A 478 -19.70 -20.94 14.41
C SER A 478 -18.59 -21.55 15.28
N ASP A 479 -18.61 -22.88 15.45
CA ASP A 479 -17.62 -23.60 16.24
C ASP A 479 -16.23 -23.55 15.60
N ASP A 480 -16.15 -23.60 14.27
CA ASP A 480 -14.89 -23.46 13.54
C ASP A 480 -14.26 -22.06 13.76
N LEU A 481 -15.08 -21.01 13.69
CA LEU A 481 -14.62 -19.64 13.94
C LEU A 481 -14.11 -19.47 15.37
N LEU A 482 -14.85 -20.02 16.34
CA LEU A 482 -14.46 -20.01 17.75
C LEU A 482 -13.16 -20.77 17.97
N GLU A 483 -13.00 -21.96 17.38
CA GLU A 483 -11.78 -22.75 17.46
C GLU A 483 -10.55 -21.96 17.00
N TRP A 484 -10.66 -21.20 15.90
CA TRP A 484 -9.54 -20.46 15.33
C TRP A 484 -9.24 -19.14 16.07
N LEU A 485 -10.24 -18.52 16.69
CA LEU A 485 -10.09 -17.24 17.41
C LEU A 485 -9.79 -17.42 18.91
N ARG A 486 -10.13 -18.57 19.50
CA ARG A 486 -9.91 -18.86 20.93
C ARG A 486 -8.45 -18.75 21.37
N PRO A 487 -7.44 -19.25 20.62
CA PRO A 487 -6.03 -19.08 20.98
C PRO A 487 -5.61 -17.60 21.09
N PHE A 488 -6.11 -16.75 20.19
CA PHE A 488 -5.85 -15.30 20.23
C PHE A 488 -6.55 -14.62 21.41
N CYS A 489 -7.81 -14.98 21.68
CA CYS A 489 -8.59 -14.38 22.75
C CYS A 489 -8.06 -14.76 24.14
N GLY A 490 -7.55 -16.00 24.29
CA GLY A 490 -6.99 -16.53 25.54
C GLY A 490 -5.53 -16.17 25.81
N ASP A 491 -4.83 -15.48 24.90
CA ASP A 491 -3.42 -15.15 25.08
C ASP A 491 -3.23 -13.88 25.92
N ASP A 492 -2.84 -14.07 27.19
CA ASP A 492 -2.62 -12.99 28.16
C ASP A 492 -1.40 -12.10 27.86
N SER A 493 -0.52 -12.51 26.93
CA SER A 493 0.59 -11.68 26.47
C SER A 493 0.16 -10.58 25.49
N LEU A 494 -1.04 -10.71 24.88
CA LEU A 494 -1.54 -9.79 23.86
C LEU A 494 -2.43 -8.68 24.44
N ALA A 495 -2.53 -7.57 23.71
CA ALA A 495 -3.34 -6.42 24.10
C ALA A 495 -4.82 -6.79 24.29
N VAL A 496 -5.40 -6.34 25.41
CA VAL A 496 -6.78 -6.69 25.82
C VAL A 496 -7.83 -6.09 24.89
N LYS A 497 -7.61 -4.87 24.37
CA LYS A 497 -8.61 -4.14 23.56
C LYS A 497 -8.99 -4.87 22.26
N PRO A 498 -8.06 -5.35 21.42
CA PRO A 498 -8.40 -6.22 20.27
C PRO A 498 -9.14 -7.50 20.65
N ARG A 499 -8.72 -8.18 21.74
CA ARG A 499 -9.33 -9.42 22.22
C ARG A 499 -10.81 -9.24 22.60
N ILE A 500 -11.13 -8.16 23.33
CA ILE A 500 -12.52 -7.81 23.66
C ILE A 500 -13.34 -7.57 22.40
N ARG A 501 -12.77 -6.86 21.40
CA ARG A 501 -13.48 -6.53 20.16
C ARG A 501 -13.79 -7.77 19.33
N VAL A 502 -12.85 -8.71 19.21
CA VAL A 502 -13.09 -10.01 18.54
C VAL A 502 -14.25 -10.77 19.19
N LEU A 503 -14.24 -10.89 20.51
CA LEU A 503 -15.32 -11.58 21.23
C LEU A 503 -16.66 -10.83 21.16
N GLN A 504 -16.65 -9.50 21.10
CA GLN A 504 -17.86 -8.69 20.86
C GLN A 504 -18.49 -8.97 19.51
N ILE A 505 -17.67 -9.04 18.45
CA ILE A 505 -18.12 -9.38 17.10
C ILE A 505 -18.78 -10.77 17.10
N LEU A 506 -18.17 -11.73 17.79
CA LEU A 506 -18.73 -13.09 17.92
C LEU A 506 -20.01 -13.13 18.76
N GLU A 507 -20.10 -12.35 19.86
CA GLU A 507 -21.31 -12.25 20.71
C GLU A 507 -22.51 -11.70 19.95
N GLN A 508 -22.27 -10.74 19.04
CA GLN A 508 -23.33 -10.11 18.25
C GLN A 508 -23.85 -11.02 17.13
N ALA A 509 -22.97 -11.86 16.57
CA ALA A 509 -23.31 -12.75 15.47
C ALA A 509 -23.75 -14.15 15.92
N PHE A 510 -23.31 -14.65 17.07
CA PHE A 510 -23.59 -16.01 17.50
C PHE A 510 -23.96 -16.09 18.98
N HIS A 511 -24.74 -17.11 19.34
CA HIS A 511 -24.90 -17.49 20.75
C HIS A 511 -23.59 -18.12 21.25
N LEU A 512 -22.79 -17.34 21.99
CA LEU A 512 -21.55 -17.82 22.61
C LEU A 512 -21.84 -18.96 23.60
N SER A 513 -20.88 -19.88 23.71
CA SER A 513 -20.89 -20.88 24.78
C SER A 513 -20.80 -20.22 26.17
N ASP A 514 -21.18 -20.94 27.22
CA ASP A 514 -21.04 -20.44 28.59
C ASP A 514 -19.58 -20.09 28.94
N GLU A 515 -18.61 -20.84 28.39
CA GLU A 515 -17.17 -20.59 28.61
C GLU A 515 -16.71 -19.30 27.92
N ASP A 516 -17.07 -19.10 26.65
CA ASP A 516 -16.67 -17.92 25.88
C ASP A 516 -17.37 -16.66 26.39
N SER A 517 -18.62 -16.79 26.86
CA SER A 517 -19.36 -15.73 27.55
C SER A 517 -18.66 -15.32 28.85
N ARG A 518 -18.19 -16.28 29.67
CA ARG A 518 -17.42 -15.98 30.89
C ARG A 518 -16.08 -15.29 30.57
N LEU A 519 -15.37 -15.74 29.54
CA LEU A 519 -14.11 -15.10 29.10
C LEU A 519 -14.32 -13.66 28.64
N LEU A 520 -15.42 -13.38 27.93
CA LEU A 520 -15.75 -12.02 27.50
C LEU A 520 -16.01 -11.08 28.68
N VAL A 521 -16.79 -11.54 29.67
CA VAL A 521 -17.03 -10.80 30.91
C VAL A 521 -15.71 -10.58 31.65
N TYR A 522 -14.82 -11.58 31.70
CA TYR A 522 -13.49 -11.47 32.30
C TYR A 522 -12.62 -10.40 31.65
N PHE A 523 -12.45 -10.45 30.33
CA PHE A 523 -11.59 -9.48 29.65
C PHE A 523 -12.13 -8.06 29.74
N ARG A 524 -13.46 -7.87 29.63
CA ARG A 524 -14.07 -6.56 29.83
C ARG A 524 -13.82 -6.03 31.24
N THR A 525 -13.98 -6.87 32.25
CA THR A 525 -13.69 -6.53 33.66
C THR A 525 -12.23 -6.10 33.80
N GLN A 526 -11.30 -6.90 33.30
CA GLN A 526 -9.87 -6.62 33.39
C GLN A 526 -9.48 -5.31 32.68
N ALA A 527 -10.09 -4.99 31.53
CA ALA A 527 -9.82 -3.75 30.82
C ALA A 527 -10.27 -2.52 31.61
N VAL A 528 -11.44 -2.57 32.24
CA VAL A 528 -11.93 -1.47 33.09
C VAL A 528 -11.08 -1.33 34.34
N LEU A 529 -10.72 -2.45 34.98
CA LEU A 529 -9.87 -2.44 36.17
C LEU A 529 -8.46 -1.93 35.88
N ARG A 530 -7.81 -2.35 34.81
CA ARG A 530 -6.47 -1.83 34.46
C ARG A 530 -6.45 -0.31 34.22
N ALA A 531 -7.57 0.27 33.79
CA ALA A 531 -7.66 1.71 33.54
C ALA A 531 -7.75 2.53 34.84
N CYS A 532 -8.42 2.01 35.87
CA CYS A 532 -8.77 2.80 37.06
C CYS A 532 -8.28 2.19 38.40
N TRP A 533 -8.13 0.87 38.48
CA TRP A 533 -7.61 0.11 39.62
C TRP A 533 -6.54 -0.92 39.19
N PRO A 534 -5.36 -0.48 38.71
CA PRO A 534 -4.34 -1.38 38.18
C PRO A 534 -3.80 -2.39 39.20
N GLU A 535 -3.90 -2.09 40.50
CA GLU A 535 -3.47 -2.96 41.60
C GLU A 535 -4.48 -4.08 41.91
N THR A 536 -5.73 -3.95 41.46
CA THR A 536 -6.79 -4.93 41.73
C THR A 536 -6.66 -6.11 40.77
N LYS A 537 -6.16 -7.24 41.28
CA LYS A 537 -6.11 -8.50 40.53
C LYS A 537 -7.45 -9.20 40.63
N VAL A 538 -8.00 -9.59 39.48
CA VAL A 538 -9.25 -10.33 39.34
C VAL A 538 -8.98 -11.56 38.51
N GLU A 539 -9.48 -12.71 38.97
CA GLU A 539 -9.49 -13.98 38.25
C GLU A 539 -10.89 -14.27 37.66
N ILE A 540 -10.98 -15.24 36.75
CA ILE A 540 -12.26 -15.64 36.12
C ILE A 540 -13.27 -16.11 37.18
N THR A 541 -12.78 -16.74 38.26
CA THR A 541 -13.58 -17.23 39.37
C THR A 541 -14.28 -16.11 40.15
N ASP A 542 -13.73 -14.88 40.14
CA ASP A 542 -14.25 -13.74 40.90
C ASP A 542 -15.45 -13.05 40.23
N ILE A 543 -15.75 -13.41 38.98
CA ILE A 543 -16.85 -12.82 38.19
C ILE A 543 -17.80 -13.86 37.59
N GLU A 544 -17.61 -15.11 37.99
CA GLU A 544 -18.33 -16.27 37.45
C GLU A 544 -19.83 -16.19 37.74
N THR A 545 -20.20 -15.77 38.95
CA THR A 545 -21.60 -15.66 39.38
C THR A 545 -22.02 -14.20 39.52
N GLU A 546 -23.34 -13.96 39.46
CA GLU A 546 -23.90 -12.62 39.69
C GLU A 546 -23.52 -12.08 41.08
N GLU A 547 -23.53 -12.95 42.10
CA GLU A 547 -23.16 -12.62 43.48
C GLU A 547 -21.72 -12.12 43.57
N LYS A 548 -20.76 -12.88 43.02
CA LYS A 548 -19.35 -12.49 43.06
C LYS A 548 -19.06 -11.20 42.29
N ARG A 549 -19.72 -11.01 41.12
CA ARG A 549 -19.66 -9.73 40.39
C ARG A 549 -20.17 -8.57 41.24
N TYR A 550 -21.28 -8.77 41.95
CA TYR A 550 -21.81 -7.76 42.84
C TYR A 550 -20.87 -7.46 44.02
N ASP A 551 -20.27 -8.48 44.62
CA ASP A 551 -19.29 -8.32 45.72
C ASP A 551 -18.06 -7.53 45.26
N LEU A 552 -17.54 -7.84 44.06
CA LEU A 552 -16.48 -7.08 43.42
C LEU A 552 -16.90 -5.62 43.20
N PHE A 553 -18.10 -5.38 42.67
CA PHE A 553 -18.64 -4.04 42.50
C PHE A 553 -18.74 -3.28 43.82
N LEU A 554 -19.23 -3.91 44.89
CA LEU A 554 -19.28 -3.28 46.21
C LEU A 554 -17.88 -2.87 46.70
N GLY A 555 -16.88 -3.76 46.59
CA GLY A 555 -15.51 -3.44 46.99
C GLY A 555 -14.91 -2.26 46.22
N LEU A 556 -15.21 -2.16 44.91
CA LEU A 556 -14.76 -1.05 44.06
C LEU A 556 -15.51 0.26 44.37
N VAL A 557 -16.83 0.19 44.59
CA VAL A 557 -17.64 1.35 44.99
C VAL A 557 -17.20 1.89 46.35
N GLU A 558 -16.90 1.01 47.30
CA GLU A 558 -16.47 1.39 48.64
C GLU A 558 -15.08 2.03 48.66
N SER A 559 -14.21 1.67 47.71
CA SER A 559 -12.87 2.25 47.55
C SER A 559 -12.81 3.45 46.60
N SER A 560 -13.91 3.76 45.89
CA SER A 560 -13.99 4.91 44.98
C SER A 560 -14.23 6.24 45.70
N HIS A 561 -13.44 7.26 45.37
CA HIS A 561 -13.51 8.62 45.90
C HIS A 561 -13.54 9.71 44.80
N HIS A 562 -13.15 9.38 43.56
CA HIS A 562 -13.02 10.35 42.48
C HIS A 562 -14.13 10.21 41.41
N PRO A 563 -14.59 11.32 40.80
CA PRO A 563 -15.60 11.28 39.72
C PRO A 563 -15.25 10.34 38.56
N SER A 564 -13.98 10.26 38.19
CA SER A 564 -13.49 9.36 37.12
C SER A 564 -13.68 7.88 37.48
N GLU A 565 -13.58 7.51 38.75
CA GLU A 565 -13.77 6.13 39.22
C GLU A 565 -15.23 5.71 39.09
N PHE A 566 -16.17 6.59 39.41
CA PHE A 566 -17.60 6.33 39.22
C PHE A 566 -17.96 6.13 37.74
N GLN A 567 -17.34 6.87 36.82
CA GLN A 567 -17.53 6.65 35.38
C GLN A 567 -17.03 5.26 34.93
N HIS A 568 -15.90 4.79 35.49
CA HIS A 568 -15.41 3.44 35.20
C HIS A 568 -16.32 2.36 35.81
N LEU A 569 -16.96 2.62 36.95
CA LEU A 569 -17.99 1.73 37.52
C LEU A 569 -19.23 1.63 36.63
N ILE A 570 -19.66 2.74 36.01
CA ILE A 570 -20.75 2.72 35.02
C ILE A 570 -20.38 1.80 33.83
N LEU A 571 -19.16 1.96 33.30
CA LEU A 571 -18.66 1.11 32.20
C LEU A 571 -18.57 -0.37 32.61
N LEU A 572 -18.17 -0.65 33.85
CA LEU A 572 -18.10 -2.01 34.38
C LEU A 572 -19.49 -2.67 34.44
N LEU A 573 -20.48 -1.96 35.00
CA LEU A 573 -21.85 -2.48 35.10
C LEU A 573 -22.50 -2.69 33.72
N GLN A 574 -22.19 -1.84 32.73
CA GLN A 574 -22.61 -2.02 31.34
C GLN A 574 -21.90 -3.19 30.63
N ALA A 575 -20.67 -3.51 31.03
CA ALA A 575 -19.91 -4.61 30.46
C ALA A 575 -20.40 -5.99 30.90
N TRP A 576 -21.03 -6.06 32.08
CA TRP A 576 -21.54 -7.29 32.66
C TRP A 576 -22.94 -7.66 32.16
N PRO A 577 -23.40 -8.91 32.35
CA PRO A 577 -24.81 -9.25 32.21
C PRO A 577 -25.67 -8.45 33.20
N PRO A 578 -26.92 -8.05 32.84
CA PRO A 578 -27.84 -7.42 33.77
C PRO A 578 -28.02 -8.27 35.03
N MET A 579 -27.86 -7.67 36.20
CA MET A 579 -28.03 -8.35 37.48
C MET A 579 -29.52 -8.39 37.82
N ALA A 580 -30.07 -9.60 38.04
CA ALA A 580 -31.48 -9.79 38.30
C ALA A 580 -31.80 -9.41 39.75
N THR A 581 -32.59 -8.34 39.94
CA THR A 581 -33.12 -7.90 41.25
C THR A 581 -34.00 -8.94 41.96
N SER A 582 -34.28 -10.09 41.33
CA SER A 582 -35.25 -11.11 41.76
C SER A 582 -34.99 -11.69 43.15
N ASN A 583 -33.73 -11.75 43.60
CA ASN A 583 -33.35 -12.36 44.87
C ASN A 583 -33.13 -11.35 46.02
N ARG A 584 -33.32 -10.05 45.77
CA ARG A 584 -33.01 -8.99 46.75
C ARG A 584 -34.26 -8.24 47.15
N SER A 585 -34.53 -8.21 48.46
CA SER A 585 -35.77 -7.67 49.03
C SER A 585 -35.83 -6.14 49.06
N CYS A 586 -34.71 -5.45 48.81
CA CYS A 586 -34.60 -4.00 48.90
C CYS A 586 -34.21 -3.35 47.55
N ILE A 587 -34.83 -2.22 47.21
CA ILE A 587 -34.52 -1.41 46.03
C ILE A 587 -33.09 -0.83 46.13
N ASP A 588 -32.60 -0.60 47.36
CA ASP A 588 -31.26 -0.08 47.66
C ASP A 588 -30.13 -1.05 47.27
N ASP A 589 -30.45 -2.32 47.03
CA ASP A 589 -29.49 -3.34 46.60
C ASP A 589 -29.30 -3.38 45.07
N ASN A 590 -30.00 -2.53 44.32
CA ASN A 590 -29.75 -2.39 42.89
C ASN A 590 -28.39 -1.67 42.67
N PRO A 591 -27.48 -2.22 41.85
CA PRO A 591 -26.14 -1.67 41.68
C PRO A 591 -26.16 -0.23 41.14
N TRP A 592 -27.12 0.12 40.29
CA TRP A 592 -27.26 1.48 39.75
C TRP A 592 -27.76 2.48 40.79
N VAL A 593 -28.73 2.09 41.62
CA VAL A 593 -29.23 2.92 42.74
C VAL A 593 -28.14 3.09 43.80
N LYS A 594 -27.39 2.02 44.10
CA LYS A 594 -26.26 2.06 45.03
C LYS A 594 -25.14 2.98 44.53
N LEU A 595 -24.79 2.89 43.24
CA LEU A 595 -23.80 3.76 42.62
C LEU A 595 -24.22 5.23 42.71
N GLY A 596 -25.45 5.55 42.31
CA GLY A 596 -26.00 6.91 42.41
C GLY A 596 -26.02 7.44 43.85
N THR A 597 -26.39 6.58 44.81
CA THR A 597 -26.35 6.92 46.25
C THR A 597 -24.94 7.29 46.70
N VAL A 598 -23.94 6.47 46.37
CA VAL A 598 -22.56 6.69 46.80
C VAL A 598 -21.95 7.91 46.11
N MET A 599 -22.23 8.12 44.82
CA MET A 599 -21.83 9.32 44.09
C MET A 599 -22.31 10.58 44.82
N LEU A 600 -23.59 10.65 45.17
CA LEU A 600 -24.16 11.81 45.86
C LEU A 600 -23.66 11.99 47.30
N GLN A 601 -23.36 10.90 48.02
CA GLN A 601 -22.86 10.95 49.39
C GLN A 601 -21.39 11.38 49.48
N ARG A 602 -20.56 10.96 48.51
CA ARG A 602 -19.10 11.16 48.56
C ARG A 602 -18.62 12.40 47.77
N CYS A 603 -19.44 12.96 46.90
CA CYS A 603 -19.07 14.16 46.14
C CYS A 603 -18.96 15.40 47.05
N PRO A 604 -17.90 16.22 46.88
CA PRO A 604 -17.77 17.51 47.55
C PRO A 604 -18.95 18.44 47.24
N PRO A 605 -19.29 19.41 48.13
CA PRO A 605 -20.38 20.37 47.89
C PRO A 605 -20.28 21.10 46.55
N GLU A 606 -19.06 21.40 46.12
CA GLU A 606 -18.74 22.13 44.88
C GLU A 606 -18.99 21.30 43.60
N GLU A 607 -19.04 19.97 43.70
CA GLU A 607 -19.24 19.06 42.56
C GLU A 607 -20.61 18.38 42.54
N LYS A 608 -21.52 18.73 43.47
CA LYS A 608 -22.83 18.08 43.59
C LYS A 608 -23.68 18.21 42.34
N GLU A 609 -23.65 19.35 41.67
CA GLU A 609 -24.39 19.57 40.42
C GLU A 609 -23.85 18.68 39.29
N ASN A 610 -22.52 18.53 39.20
CA ASN A 610 -21.89 17.60 38.26
C ASN A 610 -22.26 16.16 38.57
N ALA A 611 -22.27 15.75 39.84
CA ALA A 611 -22.70 14.41 40.24
C ALA A 611 -24.15 14.12 39.84
N GLY A 612 -25.06 15.09 40.02
CA GLY A 612 -26.44 14.99 39.57
C GLY A 612 -26.57 14.84 38.05
N ASN A 613 -25.78 15.61 37.30
CA ASN A 613 -25.73 15.53 35.83
C ASN A 613 -25.12 14.20 35.33
N GLU A 614 -24.13 13.65 36.03
CA GLU A 614 -23.58 12.33 35.69
C GLU A 614 -24.60 11.20 35.96
N ILE A 615 -25.40 11.30 37.02
CA ILE A 615 -26.52 10.35 37.27
C ILE A 615 -27.57 10.45 36.16
N LEU A 616 -27.91 11.66 35.72
CA LEU A 616 -28.80 11.87 34.57
C LEU A 616 -28.25 11.21 33.29
N LYS A 617 -26.97 11.46 32.96
CA LYS A 617 -26.29 10.83 31.81
C LYS A 617 -26.25 9.31 31.93
N MET A 618 -25.95 8.81 33.12
CA MET A 618 -25.94 7.38 33.42
C MET A 618 -27.30 6.76 33.08
N CYS A 619 -28.41 7.28 33.61
CA CYS A 619 -29.74 6.76 33.32
C CYS A 619 -30.08 6.80 31.83
N ARG A 620 -29.79 7.91 31.14
CA ARG A 620 -30.05 8.06 29.70
C ARG A 620 -29.25 7.06 28.86
N SER A 621 -28.02 6.74 29.26
CA SER A 621 -27.20 5.74 28.57
C SER A 621 -27.79 4.32 28.61
N LEU A 622 -28.80 4.06 29.45
CA LEU A 622 -29.39 2.75 29.65
C LEU A 622 -30.71 2.51 28.90
N TYR A 623 -31.37 3.54 28.35
CA TYR A 623 -32.75 3.45 27.83
C TYR A 623 -32.95 2.41 26.73
N ASP A 624 -32.02 2.28 25.78
CA ASP A 624 -32.13 1.33 24.66
C ASP A 624 -31.24 0.09 24.83
N THR A 625 -30.87 -0.21 26.08
CA THR A 625 -29.95 -1.31 26.39
C THR A 625 -30.63 -2.41 27.19
N LYS A 626 -30.00 -3.59 27.23
CA LYS A 626 -30.38 -4.69 28.14
C LYS A 626 -30.33 -4.31 29.63
N HIS A 627 -29.78 -3.15 29.97
CA HIS A 627 -29.64 -2.62 31.33
C HIS A 627 -30.68 -1.54 31.69
N MET A 628 -31.74 -1.37 30.89
CA MET A 628 -32.80 -0.38 31.15
C MET A 628 -33.34 -0.51 32.59
N LEU A 629 -33.35 0.61 33.31
CA LEU A 629 -33.74 0.64 34.73
C LEU A 629 -35.27 0.50 34.90
N PRO A 630 -35.73 -0.30 35.88
CA PRO A 630 -37.13 -0.29 36.26
C PRO A 630 -37.59 1.08 36.77
N VAL A 631 -38.85 1.44 36.51
CA VAL A 631 -39.47 2.72 36.92
C VAL A 631 -39.26 3.00 38.42
N LYS A 632 -39.31 1.97 39.27
CA LYS A 632 -39.07 2.10 40.72
C LYS A 632 -37.65 2.56 41.06
N CYS A 633 -36.63 2.11 40.31
CA CYS A 633 -35.24 2.54 40.49
C CYS A 633 -35.04 3.99 40.03
N ILE A 634 -35.70 4.37 38.92
CA ILE A 634 -35.69 5.77 38.43
C ILE A 634 -36.32 6.69 39.48
N LYS A 635 -37.46 6.29 40.06
CA LYS A 635 -38.11 7.03 41.15
C LYS A 635 -37.17 7.26 42.32
N GLU A 636 -36.47 6.22 42.77
CA GLU A 636 -35.55 6.30 43.90
C GLU A 636 -34.37 7.24 43.61
N LEU A 637 -33.77 7.13 42.42
CA LEU A 637 -32.70 8.04 41.99
C LEU A 637 -33.18 9.51 41.91
N CYS A 638 -34.40 9.75 41.45
CA CYS A 638 -35.00 11.09 41.45
C CYS A 638 -35.19 11.62 42.88
N LEU A 639 -35.70 10.79 43.80
CA LEU A 639 -35.83 11.18 45.22
C LEU A 639 -34.48 11.48 45.86
N LEU A 640 -33.43 10.70 45.54
CA LEU A 640 -32.06 10.95 46.00
C LEU A 640 -31.53 12.31 45.51
N LEU A 641 -31.77 12.65 44.24
CA LEU A 641 -31.40 13.95 43.67
C LEU A 641 -32.15 15.10 44.35
N LEU A 642 -33.47 14.96 44.54
CA LEU A 642 -34.30 15.96 45.22
C LEU A 642 -33.86 16.19 46.68
N ASN A 643 -33.53 15.12 47.41
CA ASN A 643 -33.02 15.20 48.78
C ASN A 643 -31.69 15.97 48.89
N GLN A 644 -30.92 16.05 47.80
CA GLN A 644 -29.68 16.84 47.71
C GLN A 644 -29.90 18.23 47.08
N SER A 645 -31.15 18.67 46.92
CA SER A 645 -31.52 19.94 46.27
C SER A 645 -31.11 20.04 44.79
N LEU A 646 -30.97 18.90 44.10
CA LEU A 646 -30.63 18.84 42.66
C LEU A 646 -31.91 18.70 41.83
N LEU A 647 -32.67 19.80 41.76
CA LEU A 647 -33.99 19.82 41.14
C LEU A 647 -33.95 19.53 39.64
N LEU A 648 -33.09 20.23 38.89
CA LEU A 648 -33.09 20.18 37.42
C LEU A 648 -32.76 18.77 36.84
N PRO A 649 -31.72 18.05 37.29
CA PRO A 649 -31.47 16.68 36.84
C PRO A 649 -32.60 15.72 37.19
N SER A 650 -33.23 15.89 38.36
CA SER A 650 -34.39 15.10 38.75
C SER A 650 -35.60 15.38 37.85
N LEU A 651 -35.89 16.65 37.54
CA LEU A 651 -37.02 17.02 36.68
C LEU A 651 -36.85 16.42 35.27
N LYS A 652 -35.63 16.47 34.72
CA LYS A 652 -35.33 15.88 33.40
C LYS A 652 -35.64 14.38 33.38
N LEU A 653 -35.15 13.61 34.36
CA LEU A 653 -35.44 12.18 34.46
C LEU A 653 -36.94 11.87 34.65
N LEU A 654 -37.63 12.66 35.49
CA LEU A 654 -39.04 12.45 35.75
C LEU A 654 -39.89 12.73 34.50
N VAL A 655 -39.60 13.79 33.75
CA VAL A 655 -40.34 14.15 32.53
C VAL A 655 -40.01 13.22 31.36
N GLU A 656 -38.77 12.76 31.24
CA GLU A 656 -38.35 11.79 30.20
C GLU A 656 -38.97 10.41 30.39
N SER A 657 -39.37 10.08 31.62
CA SER A 657 -40.11 8.84 31.87
C SER A 657 -41.41 8.80 31.06
N LYS A 658 -41.77 7.63 30.54
CA LYS A 658 -43.10 7.40 29.93
C LYS A 658 -44.16 7.08 30.98
N ASP A 659 -43.81 7.10 32.25
CA ASP A 659 -44.66 6.75 33.39
C ASP A 659 -45.42 7.96 33.94
N GLN A 660 -46.74 7.80 34.07
CA GLN A 660 -47.65 8.87 34.45
C GLN A 660 -47.55 9.27 35.94
N ASP A 661 -47.13 8.34 36.82
CA ASP A 661 -46.90 8.65 38.23
C ASP A 661 -45.65 9.52 38.38
N LEU A 662 -44.58 9.22 37.63
CA LEU A 662 -43.37 10.05 37.61
C LEU A 662 -43.61 11.45 37.03
N HIS A 663 -44.44 11.59 35.99
CA HIS A 663 -44.90 12.89 35.50
C HIS A 663 -45.67 13.68 36.55
N THR A 664 -46.46 13.00 37.37
CA THR A 664 -47.20 13.66 38.47
C THR A 664 -46.22 14.23 39.49
N VAL A 665 -45.20 13.46 39.88
CA VAL A 665 -44.12 13.94 40.76
C VAL A 665 -43.36 15.11 40.13
N ALA A 666 -43.07 15.08 38.83
CA ALA A 666 -42.43 16.20 38.13
C ALA A 666 -43.25 17.49 38.26
N LEU A 667 -44.57 17.40 38.03
CA LEU A 667 -45.48 18.55 38.07
C LEU A 667 -45.65 19.10 39.49
N GLU A 668 -45.65 18.24 40.51
CA GLU A 668 -45.64 18.66 41.91
C GLU A 668 -44.39 19.50 42.23
N GLN A 669 -43.22 19.04 41.78
CA GLN A 669 -41.97 19.78 41.96
C GLN A 669 -41.95 21.10 41.18
N ILE A 670 -42.42 21.11 39.92
CA ILE A 670 -42.52 22.34 39.10
C ILE A 670 -43.49 23.35 39.74
N THR A 671 -44.61 22.89 40.29
CA THR A 671 -45.60 23.76 40.95
C THR A 671 -45.05 24.39 42.23
N ALA A 672 -44.15 23.70 42.94
CA ALA A 672 -43.49 24.22 44.14
C ALA A 672 -42.46 25.33 43.87
N VAL A 673 -42.01 25.51 42.61
CA VAL A 673 -41.04 26.56 42.25
C VAL A 673 -41.74 27.91 42.13
N ALA A 674 -41.52 28.78 43.12
CA ALA A 674 -42.10 30.13 43.14
C ALA A 674 -41.38 31.13 42.21
N LYS A 675 -40.07 30.94 41.97
CA LYS A 675 -39.25 31.80 41.11
C LYS A 675 -38.33 30.92 40.27
N VAL A 676 -38.35 31.13 38.97
CA VAL A 676 -37.49 30.42 38.02
C VAL A 676 -36.12 31.10 37.94
N ASP A 677 -35.09 30.28 37.98
CA ASP A 677 -33.67 30.63 37.82
C ASP A 677 -32.93 29.49 37.09
N ASP A 678 -31.64 29.69 36.82
CA ASP A 678 -30.82 28.74 36.08
C ASP A 678 -30.68 27.37 36.78
N SER A 679 -30.95 27.29 38.09
CA SER A 679 -30.89 26.03 38.87
C SER A 679 -32.18 25.21 38.81
N SER A 680 -33.28 25.84 38.39
CA SER A 680 -34.62 25.24 38.33
C SER A 680 -35.11 25.03 36.90
N CYS A 681 -34.69 25.85 35.93
CA CYS A 681 -35.15 25.76 34.56
C CYS A 681 -34.05 26.11 33.54
N ASP A 682 -33.88 25.25 32.54
CA ASP A 682 -33.03 25.48 31.37
C ASP A 682 -33.80 25.20 30.05
N ALA A 683 -33.16 25.47 28.91
CA ALA A 683 -33.77 25.23 27.60
C ALA A 683 -34.12 23.74 27.35
N GLU A 684 -33.37 22.83 27.97
CA GLU A 684 -33.57 21.39 27.82
C GLU A 684 -34.85 20.92 28.52
N ILE A 685 -35.09 21.29 29.79
CA ILE A 685 -36.31 20.89 30.49
C ILE A 685 -37.56 21.48 29.82
N LEU A 686 -37.49 22.70 29.27
CA LEU A 686 -38.58 23.29 28.49
C LEU A 686 -38.89 22.48 27.23
N SER A 687 -37.87 22.04 26.51
CA SER A 687 -38.02 21.16 25.35
C SER A 687 -38.62 19.80 25.73
N LEU A 688 -38.19 19.22 26.85
CA LEU A 688 -38.73 17.96 27.37
C LEU A 688 -40.21 18.08 27.77
N LEU A 689 -40.61 19.18 28.41
CA LEU A 689 -42.02 19.45 28.75
C LEU A 689 -42.90 19.61 27.50
N LEU A 690 -42.37 20.23 26.43
CA LEU A 690 -43.06 20.32 25.13
C LEU A 690 -43.20 18.93 24.49
N ASN A 691 -42.12 18.14 24.46
CA ASN A 691 -42.13 16.78 23.92
C ASN A 691 -43.09 15.86 24.69
N ALA A 692 -43.18 16.01 26.02
CA ALA A 692 -44.10 15.27 26.88
C ALA A 692 -45.55 15.79 26.82
N LYS A 693 -45.84 16.85 26.05
CA LYS A 693 -47.15 17.49 25.93
C LYS A 693 -47.74 17.98 27.27
N LEU A 694 -46.89 18.50 28.15
CA LEU A 694 -47.27 18.95 29.50
C LEU A 694 -47.60 20.44 29.62
N VAL A 695 -47.65 21.17 28.48
CA VAL A 695 -47.86 22.64 28.42
C VAL A 695 -49.09 23.09 29.21
N VAL A 696 -50.24 22.45 28.97
CA VAL A 696 -51.52 22.79 29.62
C VAL A 696 -51.41 22.68 31.14
N LYS A 697 -50.68 21.69 31.66
CA LYS A 697 -50.50 21.46 33.09
C LYS A 697 -49.52 22.46 33.73
N CYS A 698 -48.74 23.17 32.93
CA CYS A 698 -47.78 24.17 33.40
C CYS A 698 -48.36 25.58 33.43
N VAL A 699 -49.57 25.84 32.92
CA VAL A 699 -50.13 27.21 32.77
C VAL A 699 -50.15 28.00 34.08
N SER A 700 -50.43 27.34 35.20
CA SER A 700 -50.47 27.96 36.53
C SER A 700 -49.11 28.05 37.24
N THR A 701 -48.01 27.66 36.59
CA THR A 701 -46.67 27.60 37.20
C THR A 701 -45.77 28.72 36.68
N ALA A 702 -44.69 29.02 37.42
CA ALA A 702 -43.72 30.03 37.02
C ALA A 702 -42.94 29.66 35.73
N PHE A 703 -43.05 28.40 35.27
CA PHE A 703 -42.42 27.90 34.05
C PHE A 703 -43.18 28.32 32.78
N TYR A 704 -44.48 28.65 32.88
CA TYR A 704 -45.31 28.90 31.70
C TYR A 704 -44.77 30.01 30.77
N PRO A 705 -44.38 31.20 31.26
CA PRO A 705 -43.85 32.25 30.38
C PRO A 705 -42.58 31.80 29.63
N HIS A 706 -41.65 31.15 30.35
CA HIS A 706 -40.40 30.64 29.81
C HIS A 706 -40.64 29.54 28.76
N LEU A 707 -41.62 28.66 28.99
CA LEU A 707 -42.01 27.60 28.06
C LEU A 707 -42.58 28.15 26.75
N ILE A 708 -43.38 29.22 26.83
CA ILE A 708 -43.96 29.89 25.65
C ILE A 708 -42.88 30.65 24.88
N ASP A 709 -41.99 31.38 25.57
CA ASP A 709 -40.88 32.07 24.93
C ASP A 709 -39.93 31.09 24.22
N HIS A 710 -39.63 29.95 24.85
CA HIS A 710 -38.81 28.89 24.26
C HIS A 710 -39.47 28.23 23.04
N LEU A 711 -40.78 27.93 23.13
CA LEU A 711 -41.57 27.40 22.01
C LEU A 711 -41.54 28.36 20.82
N LEU A 712 -41.69 29.67 21.07
CA LEU A 712 -41.71 30.68 20.01
C LEU A 712 -40.33 30.92 19.39
N ALA A 713 -39.25 30.82 20.16
CA ALA A 713 -37.89 31.00 19.69
C ALA A 713 -37.36 29.82 18.84
N ASN A 714 -37.81 28.58 19.12
CA ASN A 714 -37.21 27.35 18.57
C ASN A 714 -38.15 26.53 17.66
N GLN A 715 -39.10 27.19 17.00
CA GLN A 715 -40.15 26.55 16.16
C GLN A 715 -39.58 25.66 15.04
N GLY A 716 -38.42 26.02 14.48
CA GLY A 716 -37.80 25.29 13.37
C GLY A 716 -37.01 24.04 13.77
N GLU A 717 -36.54 23.95 15.02
CA GLU A 717 -35.66 22.86 15.48
C GLU A 717 -36.42 21.75 16.23
N GLY A 718 -37.50 22.09 16.96
CA GLY A 718 -38.21 21.14 17.82
C GLY A 718 -39.41 20.41 17.20
N GLY A 719 -39.85 20.80 16.00
CA GLY A 719 -41.01 20.19 15.33
C GLY A 719 -42.36 20.38 16.05
N TRP A 720 -42.44 21.33 16.99
CA TRP A 720 -43.66 21.63 17.76
C TRP A 720 -44.61 22.53 16.97
N ASP A 721 -45.86 22.08 16.82
CA ASP A 721 -46.91 22.87 16.17
C ASP A 721 -47.57 23.84 17.18
N VAL A 722 -47.31 25.13 16.98
CA VAL A 722 -47.82 26.20 17.85
C VAL A 722 -49.34 26.34 17.74
N GLU A 723 -49.93 26.07 16.57
CA GLU A 723 -51.38 26.13 16.38
C GLU A 723 -52.07 24.97 17.10
N GLU A 724 -51.47 23.77 17.07
CA GLU A 724 -51.96 22.60 17.80
C GLU A 724 -51.83 22.78 19.33
N ILE A 725 -50.74 23.37 19.83
CA ILE A 725 -50.59 23.68 21.26
C ILE A 725 -51.61 24.76 21.69
N ALA A 726 -51.86 25.77 20.86
CA ALA A 726 -52.89 26.78 21.13
C ALA A 726 -54.29 26.16 21.17
N LYS A 727 -54.57 25.17 20.30
CA LYS A 727 -55.82 24.40 20.33
C LYS A 727 -55.97 23.61 21.63
N GLN A 728 -54.91 22.93 22.08
CA GLN A 728 -54.91 22.20 23.36
C GLN A 728 -55.17 23.12 24.56
N LEU A 729 -54.58 24.33 24.56
CA LEU A 729 -54.85 25.35 25.58
C LEU A 729 -56.32 25.81 25.56
N LYS A 730 -56.89 26.04 24.37
CA LYS A 730 -58.31 26.40 24.20
C LYS A 730 -59.24 25.30 24.70
N GLU A 731 -58.96 24.04 24.35
CA GLU A 731 -59.73 22.87 24.81
C GLU A 731 -59.69 22.69 26.33
N ALA A 732 -58.55 23.05 26.96
CA ALA A 732 -58.40 23.05 28.41
C ALA A 732 -58.98 24.29 29.11
N GLY A 733 -59.56 25.25 28.37
CA GLY A 733 -60.22 26.44 28.90
C GLY A 733 -59.34 27.71 29.01
N PHE A 734 -58.06 27.63 28.63
CA PHE A 734 -57.09 28.73 28.66
C PHE A 734 -57.13 29.58 27.39
N ASN A 735 -58.29 30.19 27.13
CA ASN A 735 -58.56 30.90 25.88
C ASN A 735 -57.68 32.15 25.67
N ALA A 736 -57.39 32.90 26.73
CA ALA A 736 -56.60 34.12 26.65
C ALA A 736 -55.13 33.81 26.36
N GLU A 737 -54.61 32.76 26.98
CA GLU A 737 -53.27 32.24 26.81
C GLU A 737 -53.07 31.65 25.41
N ALA A 738 -54.04 30.86 24.92
CA ALA A 738 -54.04 30.33 23.56
C ALA A 738 -54.03 31.45 22.50
N GLY A 739 -54.87 32.47 22.69
CA GLY A 739 -54.91 33.64 21.81
C GLY A 739 -53.62 34.45 21.83
N SER A 740 -53.05 34.66 23.02
CA SER A 740 -51.78 35.37 23.19
C SER A 740 -50.62 34.64 22.50
N LEU A 741 -50.57 33.31 22.59
CA LEU A 741 -49.59 32.46 21.90
C LEU A 741 -49.68 32.62 20.38
N LEU A 742 -50.88 32.52 19.78
CA LEU A 742 -51.08 32.67 18.34
C LEU A 742 -50.72 34.07 17.84
N MET A 743 -51.11 35.11 18.59
CA MET A 743 -50.75 36.49 18.25
C MET A 743 -49.24 36.68 18.24
N SER A 744 -48.54 36.03 19.18
CA SER A 744 -47.09 36.06 19.27
C SER A 744 -46.42 35.29 18.13
N HIS A 745 -46.93 34.10 17.79
CA HIS A 745 -46.46 33.28 16.67
C HIS A 745 -46.60 33.99 15.31
N ARG A 746 -47.71 34.70 15.09
CA ARG A 746 -47.97 35.45 13.83
C ARG A 746 -47.31 36.82 13.78
N GLY A 747 -46.38 37.13 14.68
CA GLY A 747 -45.60 38.37 14.65
C GLY A 747 -46.38 39.64 15.02
N THR A 748 -47.51 39.51 15.74
CA THR A 748 -48.28 40.69 16.17
C THR A 748 -47.45 41.53 17.14
N HIS A 749 -47.38 42.84 16.95
CA HIS A 749 -46.57 43.73 17.80
C HIS A 749 -47.02 43.65 19.28
N PRO A 750 -46.12 43.57 20.28
CA PRO A 750 -46.49 43.39 21.71
C PRO A 750 -47.52 44.40 22.23
N ALA A 751 -47.44 45.66 21.77
CA ALA A 751 -48.41 46.72 22.13
C ALA A 751 -49.86 46.43 21.71
N LEU A 752 -50.07 45.50 20.78
CA LEU A 752 -51.40 45.08 20.28
C LEU A 752 -51.87 43.76 20.91
N ARG A 753 -51.07 43.11 21.77
CA ARG A 753 -51.39 41.83 22.43
C ARG A 753 -52.13 42.06 23.76
N THR A 754 -53.30 42.69 23.71
CA THR A 754 -54.16 42.88 24.88
C THR A 754 -55.01 41.63 25.18
N PHE A 755 -55.53 41.52 26.40
CA PHE A 755 -56.42 40.42 26.79
C PHE A 755 -57.64 40.29 25.87
N THR A 756 -58.29 41.42 25.54
CA THR A 756 -59.47 41.44 24.65
C THR A 756 -59.12 41.02 23.23
N THR A 757 -57.97 41.47 22.70
CA THR A 757 -57.52 41.09 21.35
C THR A 757 -57.10 39.63 21.28
N ALA A 758 -56.52 39.06 22.35
CA ALA A 758 -56.18 37.64 22.43
C ALA A 758 -57.45 36.75 22.36
N LEU A 759 -58.50 37.11 23.10
CA LEU A 759 -59.78 36.40 23.06
C LEU A 759 -60.50 36.49 21.70
N GLN A 760 -60.35 37.61 20.99
CA GLN A 760 -60.88 37.74 19.62
C GLN A 760 -60.04 36.97 18.61
N ALA A 761 -58.71 37.00 18.75
CA ALA A 761 -57.77 36.31 17.87
C ALA A 761 -57.98 34.79 17.91
N ILE A 762 -58.16 34.21 19.10
CA ILE A 762 -58.40 32.77 19.24
C ILE A 762 -59.73 32.33 18.63
N GLN A 763 -60.78 33.17 18.65
CA GLN A 763 -62.08 32.87 18.01
C GLN A 763 -62.02 32.94 16.48
N HIS A 764 -61.13 33.77 15.95
CA HIS A 764 -60.96 33.96 14.51
C HIS A 764 -60.01 32.93 13.89
N TRP A 765 -59.03 32.43 14.63
CA TRP A 765 -57.94 31.60 14.09
C TRP A 765 -58.03 30.11 14.44
N ILE A 766 -58.78 29.73 15.48
CA ILE A 766 -59.07 28.34 15.89
C ILE A 766 -60.56 28.21 16.13
#